data_AF-A0A838QQN7-F1
#
_entry.id   AF-A0A838QQN7-F1
#
_cell.length_a   1.000
_cell.length_b   1.000
_cell.length_c   1.000
_cell.angle_alpha   90.00
_cell.angle_beta   90.00
_cell.angle_gamma   90.00
#
_symmetry.space_group_name_H-M   'P 1'
#
loop_
_entity.id
_entity.type
_entity.pdbx_description
1 polymer ?
#
loop_
_entity_poly.entity_id
_entity_poly.type
_entity_poly.pdbx_seq_one_letter_code
_entity_poly.pdbx_strand_id
1 'polypeptide(L)'
;MLAASAVLTLAMLPAASAYDLHFDYTSFETGFGQSQFNVLNYPSINGNYMMTSTDNHRPEMVANGNALAQFYNNFNADYNHPTAERRTPTEEAAHIDAYTRNNSTKNGARPEWLILNEISSSQWQLNPGAPSLSEHRTWVIDTVTLLNDVYGYKVVTYSPYETVGTANAASWQALAAKSYIGIESYQSGTEVWNSGANNASRLAWVQGKYQSSKNTYMAAGVSESRLFISEHFANNAATYVDNQGNTRTTGWGRAGLASASDWDQVIMIRQDAMLNVGFAGFLAYNWGGNGLGVTQAEQIQHEYYYRSRRVLPSQKPQWLSNAAINVNGTTIPLSWSQPLNWLGGFPNANGAEANFWRTLTDNRTITLDGSKTIGKLTFDSSFSYTISPGTGGNLVFSNAGSAATLTSNQGAHVIGVNVQLAGNLSSAIATGTVTIYGTVSGAGALTKSGAGALILNGANTYTGATTLSAGALRVANMLNTPGGAISIAAGGILEAVVGIPRVIVNNGVVAGPAVSGPQLRLSGPVSGVGDFTGNVAFAGGFSPGVSATAVMLGNGLFEPGNTLSMQIGGLAEGLQYDHLDVSGTLSLGGELAVSLINNFTPQPGDSFNLLDWTIVSGVFHTITLPTLSGLVWDDSQLYSHGVLSVLSSADFNGDGAVDATDLASWKGGFGASGNATHTQGDADGDRDVDGVDFLAWQRQLGAAPSVVSANTPIPEPATSSLVVLASVGIRRIGRRLRQELVGA
;
A
#
# COMPACT_ATOMS: atom_id res chain seq x y z
N MET A 1 4.68 -42.40 9.94
CA MET A 1 5.19 -42.56 8.56
C MET A 1 5.23 -41.19 7.91
N LEU A 2 6.43 -40.73 7.55
CA LEU A 2 6.70 -39.44 6.93
C LEU A 2 6.32 -39.46 5.45
N ALA A 3 5.63 -38.43 4.99
CA ALA A 3 5.66 -37.99 3.59
C ALA A 3 5.48 -36.47 3.55
N ALA A 4 6.62 -35.76 3.62
CA ALA A 4 6.69 -34.34 3.34
C ALA A 4 6.69 -34.15 1.82
N SER A 5 5.60 -33.61 1.26
CA SER A 5 5.58 -33.14 -0.11
C SER A 5 6.34 -31.82 -0.20
N ALA A 6 7.56 -31.88 -0.70
CA ALA A 6 8.33 -30.71 -1.10
C ALA A 6 7.68 -30.10 -2.35
N VAL A 7 6.97 -28.97 -2.16
CA VAL A 7 6.55 -28.10 -3.26
C VAL A 7 7.79 -27.36 -3.73
N LEU A 8 8.34 -27.81 -4.86
CA LEU A 8 9.42 -27.13 -5.58
C LEU A 8 8.90 -25.75 -6.02
N THR A 9 9.34 -24.70 -5.36
CA THR A 9 9.07 -23.31 -5.75
C THR A 9 9.86 -23.06 -7.03
N LEU A 10 9.20 -23.18 -8.18
CA LEU A 10 9.75 -22.71 -9.44
C LEU A 10 9.90 -21.19 -9.30
N ALA A 11 11.14 -20.72 -9.09
CA ALA A 11 11.44 -19.31 -9.16
C ALA A 11 11.05 -18.84 -10.57
N MET A 12 9.90 -18.17 -10.68
CA MET A 12 9.60 -17.37 -11.86
C MET A 12 10.76 -16.38 -12.00
N LEU A 13 11.61 -16.60 -13.00
CA LEU A 13 12.49 -15.54 -13.47
C LEU A 13 11.58 -14.33 -13.71
N PRO A 14 11.84 -13.17 -13.07
CA PRO A 14 11.04 -11.99 -13.36
C PRO A 14 11.12 -11.77 -14.87
N ALA A 15 9.96 -11.62 -15.52
CA ALA A 15 9.92 -11.17 -16.89
C ALA A 15 10.85 -9.95 -16.99
N ALA A 16 11.77 -9.94 -17.96
CA ALA A 16 12.66 -8.82 -18.16
C ALA A 16 11.81 -7.55 -18.20
N SER A 17 12.05 -6.61 -17.27
CA SER A 17 11.30 -5.35 -17.26
C SER A 17 11.48 -4.69 -18.62
N ALA A 18 10.39 -4.32 -19.28
CA ALA A 18 10.47 -3.58 -20.52
C ALA A 18 11.05 -2.20 -20.18
N TYR A 19 12.26 -1.91 -20.70
CA TYR A 19 12.88 -0.59 -20.57
C TYR A 19 11.90 0.52 -20.94
N ASP A 20 11.99 1.65 -20.23
CA ASP A 20 11.20 2.81 -20.58
C ASP A 20 11.61 3.30 -21.98
N LEU A 21 10.62 3.67 -22.81
CA LEU A 21 10.82 4.10 -24.19
C LEU A 21 11.30 5.54 -24.24
N HIS A 22 12.47 5.74 -23.69
CA HIS A 22 13.04 7.02 -23.40
C HIS A 22 14.48 7.08 -23.86
N PHE A 23 14.77 8.02 -24.75
CA PHE A 23 16.01 8.05 -25.50
C PHE A 23 16.72 9.38 -25.27
N ASP A 24 17.89 9.36 -24.65
CA ASP A 24 18.74 10.55 -24.46
C ASP A 24 19.91 10.56 -25.42
N TYR A 25 20.03 11.60 -26.24
CA TYR A 25 21.23 11.82 -27.03
C TYR A 25 22.35 12.44 -26.20
N THR A 26 23.49 11.76 -26.13
CA THR A 26 24.69 12.16 -25.37
C THR A 26 25.96 11.97 -26.23
N SER A 27 26.24 12.90 -27.14
CA SER A 27 27.42 12.78 -28.01
C SER A 27 28.70 13.32 -27.35
N PHE A 28 29.59 12.42 -26.96
CA PHE A 28 30.92 12.78 -26.42
C PHE A 28 31.84 13.49 -27.43
N GLU A 29 31.53 13.41 -28.72
CA GLU A 29 32.35 13.97 -29.81
C GLU A 29 32.23 15.48 -29.99
N THR A 30 31.23 16.14 -29.37
CA THR A 30 30.92 17.57 -29.59
C THR A 30 31.05 18.42 -28.33
N GLY A 31 31.69 17.92 -27.27
CA GLY A 31 31.93 18.66 -26.03
C GLY A 31 31.01 18.28 -24.86
N PHE A 32 30.24 17.19 -25.00
CA PHE A 32 29.55 16.55 -23.87
C PHE A 32 30.57 15.78 -23.02
N GLY A 33 30.75 16.20 -21.77
CA GLY A 33 31.74 15.61 -20.86
C GLY A 33 31.21 14.45 -20.02
N GLN A 34 32.12 13.68 -19.41
CA GLN A 34 31.77 12.57 -18.49
C GLN A 34 30.85 13.02 -17.35
N SER A 35 31.03 14.23 -16.82
CA SER A 35 30.21 14.76 -15.74
C SER A 35 28.73 14.88 -16.13
N GLN A 36 28.46 15.28 -17.38
CA GLN A 36 27.11 15.43 -17.90
C GLN A 36 26.47 14.06 -18.17
N PHE A 37 27.25 13.15 -18.76
CA PHE A 37 26.83 11.76 -18.93
C PHE A 37 26.42 11.11 -17.60
N ASN A 38 27.19 11.33 -16.54
CA ASN A 38 26.88 10.77 -15.22
C ASN A 38 25.55 11.30 -14.63
N VAL A 39 25.10 12.49 -15.03
CA VAL A 39 23.79 13.02 -14.59
C VAL A 39 22.66 12.27 -15.31
N LEU A 40 22.79 12.08 -16.62
CA LEU A 40 21.76 11.45 -17.45
C LEU A 40 21.77 9.91 -17.38
N ASN A 41 22.93 9.30 -17.15
CA ASN A 41 23.10 7.87 -16.92
C ASN A 41 22.87 7.53 -15.44
N TYR A 42 21.62 7.57 -15.00
CA TYR A 42 21.23 7.23 -13.63
C TYR A 42 20.46 5.91 -13.58
N PRO A 43 20.47 5.19 -12.45
CA PRO A 43 19.65 3.98 -12.29
C PRO A 43 18.18 4.35 -12.15
N SER A 44 17.35 3.89 -13.10
CA SER A 44 15.88 3.94 -13.03
C SER A 44 15.30 2.53 -12.87
N ILE A 45 14.01 2.41 -12.50
CA ILE A 45 13.38 1.12 -12.19
C ILE A 45 13.34 0.19 -13.40
N ASN A 46 12.97 0.72 -14.57
CA ASN A 46 12.92 -0.09 -15.79
C ASN A 46 14.18 0.09 -16.66
N GLY A 47 15.04 1.05 -16.35
CA GLY A 47 16.12 1.50 -17.22
C GLY A 47 15.64 2.41 -18.34
N ASN A 48 16.56 3.17 -18.92
CA ASN A 48 16.32 4.05 -20.07
C ASN A 48 17.26 3.70 -21.24
N TYR A 49 17.00 4.26 -22.41
CA TYR A 49 17.91 4.20 -23.56
C TYR A 49 18.77 5.46 -23.65
N MET A 50 20.06 5.25 -23.89
CA MET A 50 21.01 6.32 -24.20
C MET A 50 21.47 6.15 -25.64
N MET A 51 21.57 7.26 -26.35
CA MET A 51 22.04 7.34 -27.73
C MET A 51 23.39 8.06 -27.73
N THR A 52 24.42 7.38 -28.21
CA THR A 52 25.78 7.91 -28.32
C THR A 52 26.30 7.65 -29.74
N SER A 53 27.36 8.36 -30.15
CA SER A 53 28.00 8.15 -31.45
C SER A 53 28.79 6.83 -31.51
N THR A 54 29.22 6.31 -30.35
CA THR A 54 29.95 5.03 -30.19
C THR A 54 29.48 4.30 -28.93
N ASP A 55 29.74 3.00 -28.81
CA ASP A 55 29.37 2.23 -27.61
C ASP A 55 30.42 2.22 -26.48
N ASN A 56 31.40 3.13 -26.49
CA ASN A 56 32.49 3.12 -25.51
C ASN A 56 32.01 3.24 -24.06
N HIS A 57 30.87 3.91 -23.82
CA HIS A 57 30.26 4.08 -22.48
C HIS A 57 29.19 3.05 -22.16
N ARG A 58 28.96 2.04 -23.01
CA ARG A 58 27.97 0.98 -22.76
C ARG A 58 28.17 0.26 -21.42
N PRO A 59 29.40 -0.06 -20.96
CA PRO A 59 29.59 -0.68 -19.65
C PRO A 59 29.03 0.17 -18.50
N GLU A 60 29.19 1.50 -18.56
CA GLU A 60 28.66 2.45 -17.57
C GLU A 60 27.13 2.53 -17.64
N MET A 61 26.54 2.47 -18.84
CA MET A 61 25.09 2.42 -19.01
C MET A 61 24.51 1.16 -18.37
N VAL A 62 25.08 0.00 -18.69
CA VAL A 62 24.64 -1.31 -18.19
C VAL A 62 24.78 -1.39 -16.67
N ALA A 63 25.84 -0.81 -16.09
CA ALA A 63 26.01 -0.75 -14.64
C ALA A 63 24.88 0.00 -13.93
N ASN A 64 24.25 0.97 -14.60
CA ASN A 64 23.08 1.69 -14.11
C ASN A 64 21.75 1.12 -14.63
N GLY A 65 21.76 -0.06 -15.25
CA GLY A 65 20.56 -0.69 -15.80
C GLY A 65 19.98 0.06 -17.01
N ASN A 66 20.79 0.81 -17.75
CA ASN A 66 20.41 1.50 -18.98
C ASN A 66 20.95 0.76 -20.22
N ALA A 67 20.31 0.97 -21.36
CA ALA A 67 20.65 0.32 -22.62
C ALA A 67 21.10 1.33 -23.70
N LEU A 68 21.92 0.86 -24.64
CA LEU A 68 22.31 1.67 -25.81
C LEU A 68 21.22 1.59 -26.88
N ALA A 69 20.88 2.72 -27.48
CA ALA A 69 20.14 2.85 -28.73
C ALA A 69 21.01 3.54 -29.79
N GLN A 70 20.83 3.19 -31.06
CA GLN A 70 21.57 3.82 -32.15
C GLN A 70 20.83 5.05 -32.67
N PHE A 71 21.55 6.15 -32.82
CA PHE A 71 21.08 7.33 -33.54
C PHE A 71 21.80 7.45 -34.90
N TYR A 72 21.05 7.67 -35.97
CA TYR A 72 21.56 7.80 -37.34
C TYR A 72 21.19 9.17 -37.92
N ASN A 73 22.19 10.05 -38.04
CA ASN A 73 21.97 11.47 -38.34
C ASN A 73 21.80 11.80 -39.83
N ASN A 74 22.27 10.92 -40.72
CA ASN A 74 22.43 11.27 -42.13
C ASN A 74 21.24 10.87 -43.01
N PHE A 75 20.13 10.40 -42.43
CA PHE A 75 19.05 9.78 -43.19
C PHE A 75 18.49 10.69 -44.30
N ASN A 76 18.23 11.96 -43.98
CA ASN A 76 17.79 12.95 -44.96
C ASN A 76 18.90 13.29 -45.97
N ALA A 77 20.13 13.45 -45.47
CA ALA A 77 21.28 13.85 -46.27
C ALA A 77 21.59 12.81 -47.34
N ASP A 78 21.50 11.52 -46.98
CA ASP A 78 21.73 10.38 -47.85
C ASP A 78 20.72 10.34 -49.01
N TYR A 79 19.45 10.68 -48.75
CA TYR A 79 18.46 10.84 -49.83
C TYR A 79 18.76 12.03 -50.74
N ASN A 80 19.25 13.14 -50.16
CA ASN A 80 19.52 14.37 -50.92
C ASN A 80 20.82 14.33 -51.73
N HIS A 81 21.58 13.24 -51.70
CA HIS A 81 22.67 13.02 -52.65
C HIS A 81 22.17 13.11 -54.11
N PRO A 82 23.05 13.51 -55.05
CA PRO A 82 22.72 13.48 -56.47
C PRO A 82 22.11 12.14 -56.87
N THR A 83 21.13 12.13 -57.77
CA THR A 83 20.36 10.90 -58.11
C THR A 83 21.23 9.74 -58.57
N ALA A 84 22.39 10.02 -59.19
CA ALA A 84 23.37 9.00 -59.59
C ALA A 84 24.13 8.34 -58.41
N GLU A 85 24.12 8.98 -57.24
CA GLU A 85 24.81 8.56 -56.02
C GLU A 85 23.83 8.16 -54.90
N ARG A 86 22.52 8.41 -55.09
CA ARG A 86 21.47 8.09 -54.12
C ARG A 86 21.32 6.58 -54.00
N ARG A 87 21.49 6.07 -52.78
CA ARG A 87 21.25 4.66 -52.44
C ARG A 87 19.78 4.29 -52.59
N THR A 88 19.53 3.11 -53.16
CA THR A 88 18.21 2.48 -53.10
C THR A 88 17.83 2.15 -51.64
N PRO A 89 16.54 1.92 -51.32
CA PRO A 89 16.15 1.55 -49.96
C PRO A 89 16.89 0.34 -49.39
N THR A 90 17.20 -0.65 -50.23
CA THR A 90 17.97 -1.83 -49.86
C THR A 90 19.42 -1.50 -49.51
N GLU A 91 20.08 -0.68 -50.33
CA GLU A 91 21.44 -0.22 -50.09
C GLU A 91 21.52 0.68 -48.86
N GLU A 92 20.53 1.55 -48.66
CA GLU A 92 20.43 2.42 -47.49
C GLU A 92 20.26 1.62 -46.20
N ALA A 93 19.30 0.69 -46.15
CA ALA A 93 19.08 -0.15 -44.96
C ALA A 93 20.32 -0.99 -44.63
N ALA A 94 21.00 -1.54 -45.64
CA ALA A 94 22.26 -2.26 -45.46
C ALA A 94 23.37 -1.35 -44.94
N HIS A 95 23.44 -0.11 -45.44
CA HIS A 95 24.43 0.85 -44.98
C HIS A 95 24.19 1.27 -43.52
N ILE A 96 22.96 1.59 -43.13
CA ILE A 96 22.62 1.96 -41.76
C ILE A 96 22.91 0.81 -40.79
N ASP A 97 22.63 -0.42 -41.18
CA ASP A 97 22.97 -1.59 -40.37
C ASP A 97 24.49 -1.79 -40.24
N ALA A 98 25.25 -1.63 -41.33
CA ALA A 98 26.70 -1.67 -41.30
C ALA A 98 27.29 -0.56 -40.42
N TYR A 99 26.76 0.67 -40.53
CA TYR A 99 27.12 1.79 -39.66
C TYR A 99 26.88 1.46 -38.19
N THR A 100 25.72 0.90 -37.87
CA THR A 100 25.37 0.51 -36.50
C THR A 100 26.30 -0.56 -35.96
N ARG A 101 26.61 -1.59 -36.77
CA ARG A 101 27.54 -2.65 -36.37
C ARG A 101 28.94 -2.09 -36.12
N ASN A 102 29.44 -1.24 -36.99
CA ASN A 102 30.79 -0.69 -36.88
C ASN A 102 30.96 0.20 -35.63
N ASN A 103 29.93 0.96 -35.25
CA ASN A 103 30.05 1.95 -34.16
C ASN A 103 29.53 1.46 -32.80
N SER A 104 28.67 0.44 -32.79
CA SER A 104 27.89 0.09 -31.60
C SER A 104 27.93 -1.39 -31.18
N THR A 105 28.88 -2.18 -31.69
CA THR A 105 29.04 -3.60 -31.29
C THR A 105 30.40 -3.96 -30.68
N LYS A 106 31.27 -2.98 -30.45
CA LYS A 106 32.61 -3.21 -29.88
C LYS A 106 32.52 -3.68 -28.42
N ASN A 107 31.57 -3.16 -27.66
CA ASN A 107 31.41 -3.39 -26.23
C ASN A 107 30.11 -4.13 -25.87
N GLY A 108 29.39 -4.68 -26.84
CA GLY A 108 28.17 -5.44 -26.58
C GLY A 108 27.38 -5.81 -27.84
N ALA A 109 26.20 -6.40 -27.65
CA ALA A 109 25.32 -6.73 -28.76
C ALA A 109 24.82 -5.48 -29.50
N ARG A 110 24.52 -5.66 -30.79
CA ARG A 110 23.90 -4.64 -31.63
C ARG A 110 22.66 -4.05 -30.94
N PRO A 111 22.52 -2.72 -30.85
CA PRO A 111 21.32 -2.09 -30.31
C PRO A 111 20.05 -2.56 -31.02
N GLU A 112 18.99 -2.82 -30.25
CA GLU A 112 17.68 -3.15 -30.82
C GLU A 112 16.98 -1.91 -31.39
N TRP A 113 17.19 -0.75 -30.78
CA TRP A 113 16.54 0.51 -31.15
C TRP A 113 17.42 1.34 -32.08
N LEU A 114 16.78 1.84 -33.13
CA LEU A 114 17.39 2.68 -34.15
C LEU A 114 16.53 3.93 -34.37
N ILE A 115 17.14 5.09 -34.21
CA ILE A 115 16.50 6.40 -34.32
C ILE A 115 17.07 7.09 -35.56
N LEU A 116 16.21 7.38 -36.54
CA LEU A 116 16.59 7.97 -37.82
C LEU A 116 16.26 9.47 -37.83
N ASN A 117 17.28 10.31 -38.00
CA ASN A 117 17.15 11.76 -38.10
C ASN A 117 17.46 12.24 -39.53
N GLU A 118 16.60 13.00 -40.19
CA GLU A 118 15.14 13.10 -40.05
C GLU A 118 14.52 12.90 -41.45
N ILE A 119 13.20 12.84 -41.60
CA ILE A 119 12.59 12.88 -42.95
C ILE A 119 12.57 14.31 -43.48
N SER A 120 12.64 14.48 -44.80
CA SER A 120 12.62 15.82 -45.41
C SER A 120 11.31 16.58 -45.21
N SER A 121 11.37 17.76 -44.60
CA SER A 121 10.23 18.65 -44.38
C SER A 121 9.61 19.18 -45.69
N SER A 122 10.41 19.37 -46.74
CA SER A 122 9.94 19.86 -48.04
C SER A 122 9.40 18.73 -48.94
N GLN A 123 9.92 17.51 -48.81
CA GLN A 123 9.50 16.38 -49.66
C GLN A 123 8.31 15.60 -49.08
N TRP A 124 8.05 15.69 -47.76
CA TRP A 124 7.00 14.90 -47.12
C TRP A 124 5.62 15.57 -47.12
N GLN A 125 5.50 16.88 -46.84
CA GLN A 125 4.19 17.55 -46.70
C GLN A 125 3.66 18.32 -47.93
N LEU A 126 4.42 19.11 -48.71
CA LEU A 126 3.88 19.86 -49.87
C LEU A 126 4.94 20.54 -50.78
N ASN A 127 4.76 20.44 -52.11
CA ASN A 127 4.99 21.53 -53.10
C ASN A 127 4.26 21.21 -54.43
N PRO A 128 3.39 22.08 -54.99
CA PRO A 128 2.75 21.83 -56.29
C PRO A 128 3.78 22.01 -57.41
N GLY A 129 4.27 20.91 -57.99
CA GLY A 129 5.14 20.93 -59.18
C GLY A 129 6.45 20.13 -59.09
N ALA A 130 6.76 19.46 -57.97
CA ALA A 130 7.94 18.61 -57.88
C ALA A 130 7.64 17.17 -58.34
N PRO A 131 8.34 16.61 -59.33
CA PRO A 131 8.07 15.27 -59.87
C PRO A 131 8.41 14.08 -58.93
N SER A 132 9.00 14.30 -57.74
CA SER A 132 9.58 13.25 -56.87
C SER A 132 8.92 13.06 -55.47
N LEU A 133 7.65 13.43 -55.29
CA LEU A 133 7.00 13.46 -53.95
C LEU A 133 6.56 12.08 -53.43
N SER A 134 6.08 11.18 -54.30
CA SER A 134 5.80 9.79 -53.92
C SER A 134 7.10 9.01 -53.71
N GLU A 135 8.13 9.29 -54.50
CA GLU A 135 9.41 8.57 -54.48
C GLU A 135 10.12 8.69 -53.12
N HIS A 136 10.19 9.90 -52.54
CA HIS A 136 10.80 10.06 -51.20
C HIS A 136 10.02 9.31 -50.12
N ARG A 137 8.67 9.41 -50.11
CA ARG A 137 7.84 8.72 -49.10
C ARG A 137 7.98 7.21 -49.22
N THR A 138 7.93 6.69 -50.44
CA THR A 138 8.16 5.26 -50.73
C THR A 138 9.57 4.85 -50.30
N TRP A 139 10.60 5.62 -50.64
CA TRP A 139 11.98 5.34 -50.24
C TRP A 139 12.14 5.26 -48.72
N VAL A 140 11.56 6.21 -47.97
CA VAL A 140 11.57 6.20 -46.50
C VAL A 140 10.85 4.96 -45.96
N ILE A 141 9.62 4.71 -46.43
CA ILE A 141 8.79 3.59 -45.96
C ILE A 141 9.47 2.25 -46.25
N ASP A 142 10.02 2.06 -47.45
CA ASP A 142 10.69 0.82 -47.86
C ASP A 142 11.98 0.61 -47.05
N THR A 143 12.78 1.67 -46.85
CA THR A 143 14.01 1.58 -46.04
C THR A 143 13.70 1.20 -44.60
N VAL A 144 12.71 1.85 -44.00
CA VAL A 144 12.26 1.58 -42.63
C VAL A 144 11.65 0.18 -42.51
N THR A 145 10.90 -0.27 -43.52
CA THR A 145 10.34 -1.62 -43.58
C THR A 145 11.46 -2.65 -43.59
N LEU A 146 12.51 -2.45 -44.39
CA LEU A 146 13.67 -3.33 -44.41
C LEU A 146 14.42 -3.33 -43.07
N LEU A 147 14.65 -2.16 -42.47
CA LEU A 147 15.27 -2.05 -41.15
C LEU A 147 14.47 -2.81 -40.07
N ASN A 148 13.14 -2.75 -40.12
CA ASN A 148 12.27 -3.44 -39.18
C ASN A 148 12.15 -4.95 -39.46
N ASP A 149 11.77 -5.34 -40.67
CA ASP A 149 11.41 -6.72 -41.01
C ASP A 149 12.61 -7.60 -41.32
N VAL A 150 13.68 -7.04 -41.91
CA VAL A 150 14.87 -7.81 -42.33
C VAL A 150 15.97 -7.72 -41.29
N TYR A 151 16.28 -6.50 -40.81
CA TYR A 151 17.35 -6.29 -39.82
C TYR A 151 16.86 -6.36 -38.36
N GLY A 152 15.55 -6.42 -38.12
CA GLY A 152 14.97 -6.61 -36.80
C GLY A 152 15.09 -5.40 -35.86
N TYR A 153 15.29 -4.19 -36.38
CA TYR A 153 15.33 -2.98 -35.57
C TYR A 153 13.93 -2.57 -35.11
N LYS A 154 13.83 -2.03 -33.89
CA LYS A 154 12.74 -1.17 -33.45
C LYS A 154 13.09 0.25 -33.89
N VAL A 155 12.36 0.76 -34.88
CA VAL A 155 12.72 2.02 -35.54
C VAL A 155 11.89 3.17 -34.97
N VAL A 156 12.54 4.30 -34.73
CA VAL A 156 11.89 5.60 -34.57
C VAL A 156 12.32 6.49 -35.73
N THR A 157 11.36 7.06 -36.44
CA THR A 157 11.61 7.97 -37.55
C THR A 157 11.22 9.38 -37.15
N TYR A 158 12.19 10.30 -37.17
CA TYR A 158 11.94 11.70 -36.87
C TYR A 158 11.08 12.37 -37.92
N SER A 159 10.08 13.08 -37.44
CA SER A 159 9.18 13.88 -38.24
C SER A 159 9.38 15.36 -37.88
N PRO A 160 9.85 16.21 -38.81
CA PRO A 160 10.16 17.62 -38.58
C PRO A 160 8.93 18.49 -38.30
N TYR A 161 7.76 17.90 -38.18
CA TYR A 161 6.47 18.60 -38.13
C TYR A 161 5.89 18.54 -36.72
N GLU A 162 5.59 19.71 -36.15
CA GLU A 162 4.82 19.79 -34.90
C GLU A 162 3.37 19.32 -35.13
N THR A 163 2.80 19.59 -36.30
CA THR A 163 1.43 19.18 -36.69
C THR A 163 1.38 18.72 -38.13
N VAL A 164 0.44 17.83 -38.46
CA VAL A 164 0.28 17.29 -39.82
C VAL A 164 -1.15 17.47 -40.34
N GLY A 165 -1.29 17.59 -41.66
CA GLY A 165 -2.59 17.46 -42.34
C GLY A 165 -2.90 16.01 -42.72
N THR A 166 -4.08 15.78 -43.29
CA THR A 166 -4.53 14.44 -43.72
C THR A 166 -4.16 14.07 -45.15
N ALA A 167 -3.56 14.99 -45.92
CA ALA A 167 -3.25 14.82 -47.35
C ALA A 167 -2.36 13.58 -47.64
N ASN A 168 -1.48 13.21 -46.71
CA ASN A 168 -0.56 12.07 -46.84
C ASN A 168 -0.81 10.98 -45.78
N ALA A 169 -2.05 10.84 -45.30
CA ALA A 169 -2.44 9.90 -44.25
C ALA A 169 -2.00 8.46 -44.53
N ALA A 170 -2.13 7.98 -45.77
CA ALA A 170 -1.72 6.63 -46.16
C ALA A 170 -0.21 6.38 -45.95
N SER A 171 0.63 7.36 -46.27
CA SER A 171 2.09 7.26 -46.05
C SER A 171 2.45 7.30 -44.57
N TRP A 172 1.74 8.11 -43.77
CA TRP A 172 1.91 8.10 -42.31
C TRP A 172 1.53 6.77 -41.68
N GLN A 173 0.41 6.17 -42.11
CA GLN A 173 -0.03 4.85 -41.66
C GLN A 173 0.96 3.75 -42.07
N ALA A 174 1.44 3.78 -43.32
CA ALA A 174 2.44 2.83 -43.80
C ALA A 174 3.76 2.92 -43.03
N LEU A 175 4.25 4.13 -42.77
CA LEU A 175 5.45 4.33 -41.94
C LEU A 175 5.22 3.86 -40.50
N ALA A 176 4.09 4.22 -39.89
CA ALA A 176 3.75 3.86 -38.51
C ALA A 176 3.51 2.35 -38.30
N ALA A 177 3.27 1.59 -39.37
CA ALA A 177 3.19 0.14 -39.30
C ALA A 177 4.54 -0.51 -38.93
N LYS A 178 5.66 0.17 -39.26
CA LYS A 178 7.03 -0.35 -39.11
C LYS A 178 7.93 0.52 -38.23
N SER A 179 7.47 1.71 -37.86
CA SER A 179 8.22 2.68 -37.08
C SER A 179 7.34 3.41 -36.07
N TYR A 180 7.97 3.90 -35.00
CA TYR A 180 7.39 4.93 -34.16
C TYR A 180 7.68 6.29 -34.80
N ILE A 181 6.72 7.21 -34.71
CA ILE A 181 6.87 8.56 -35.25
C ILE A 181 7.37 9.47 -34.14
N GLY A 182 8.60 9.96 -34.27
CA GLY A 182 9.17 10.98 -33.38
C GLY A 182 8.71 12.36 -33.81
N ILE A 183 7.70 12.92 -33.15
CA ILE A 183 7.17 14.25 -33.44
C ILE A 183 8.17 15.28 -32.91
N GLU A 184 8.74 16.10 -33.79
CA GLU A 184 9.53 17.24 -33.36
C GLU A 184 8.63 18.39 -32.92
N SER A 185 8.70 18.71 -31.64
CA SER A 185 8.06 19.87 -31.07
C SER A 185 9.14 20.72 -30.43
N TYR A 186 9.46 21.87 -31.02
CA TYR A 186 10.58 22.70 -30.58
C TYR A 186 10.08 23.94 -29.84
N GLN A 187 9.41 23.73 -28.70
CA GLN A 187 8.80 24.84 -27.95
C GLN A 187 9.85 25.87 -27.51
N SER A 188 9.55 27.15 -27.75
CA SER A 188 10.37 28.27 -27.31
C SER A 188 10.26 28.48 -25.81
N GLY A 189 11.39 28.63 -25.11
CA GLY A 189 11.38 28.93 -23.69
C GLY A 189 10.71 30.27 -23.37
N THR A 190 10.90 31.27 -24.22
CA THR A 190 10.24 32.58 -24.05
C THR A 190 8.73 32.49 -24.24
N GLU A 191 8.25 31.71 -25.22
CA GLU A 191 6.80 31.53 -25.41
C GLU A 191 6.18 30.76 -24.24
N VAL A 192 6.83 29.68 -23.79
CA VAL A 192 6.38 28.93 -22.61
C VAL A 192 6.31 29.86 -21.40
N TRP A 193 7.34 30.67 -21.17
CA TRP A 193 7.40 31.58 -20.02
C TRP A 193 6.30 32.65 -20.05
N ASN A 194 6.04 33.21 -21.23
CA ASN A 194 5.06 34.28 -21.43
C ASN A 194 3.63 33.78 -21.64
N SER A 195 3.43 32.47 -21.82
CA SER A 195 2.10 31.86 -22.06
C SER A 195 1.13 31.98 -20.88
N GLY A 196 1.62 32.28 -19.68
CA GLY A 196 0.79 32.40 -18.49
C GLY A 196 1.50 33.01 -17.29
N ALA A 197 0.71 33.47 -16.32
CA ALA A 197 1.18 34.17 -15.12
C ALA A 197 1.84 33.25 -14.08
N ASN A 198 1.66 31.94 -14.19
CA ASN A 198 2.18 30.96 -13.24
C ASN A 198 2.43 29.60 -13.89
N ASN A 199 3.14 28.70 -13.19
CA ASN A 199 3.51 27.38 -13.71
C ASN A 199 2.32 26.52 -14.16
N ALA A 200 1.17 26.62 -13.48
CA ALA A 200 -0.02 25.86 -13.87
C ALA A 200 -0.57 26.32 -15.23
N SER A 201 -0.68 27.64 -15.44
CA SER A 201 -1.11 28.20 -16.72
C SER A 201 -0.13 27.92 -17.87
N ARG A 202 1.18 27.95 -17.59
CA ARG A 202 2.23 27.61 -18.55
C ARG A 202 2.20 26.12 -18.93
N LEU A 203 2.04 25.25 -17.93
CA LEU A 203 1.85 23.81 -18.12
C LEU A 203 0.64 23.52 -19.01
N ALA A 204 -0.52 24.13 -18.71
CA ALA A 204 -1.73 23.96 -19.51
C ALA A 204 -1.53 24.38 -20.98
N TRP A 205 -0.78 25.46 -21.23
CA TRP A 205 -0.48 25.91 -22.59
C TRP A 205 0.39 24.91 -23.35
N VAL A 206 1.49 24.44 -22.74
CA VAL A 206 2.37 23.44 -23.37
C VAL A 206 1.66 22.11 -23.60
N GLN A 207 0.85 21.67 -22.62
CA GLN A 207 0.00 20.50 -22.78
C GLN A 207 -0.95 20.63 -23.97
N GLY A 208 -1.57 21.80 -24.15
CA GLY A 208 -2.44 22.07 -25.29
C GLY A 208 -1.71 21.93 -26.63
N LYS A 209 -0.46 22.41 -26.71
CA LYS A 209 0.40 22.26 -27.89
C LYS A 209 0.69 20.80 -28.20
N TYR A 210 1.19 20.04 -27.23
CA TYR A 210 1.49 18.62 -27.41
C TYR A 210 0.26 17.78 -27.70
N GLN A 211 -0.86 18.07 -27.06
CA GLN A 211 -2.13 17.40 -27.35
C GLN A 211 -2.57 17.69 -28.78
N SER A 212 -2.43 18.93 -29.25
CA SER A 212 -2.73 19.31 -30.64
C SER A 212 -1.84 18.53 -31.61
N SER A 213 -0.52 18.49 -31.38
CA SER A 213 0.41 17.68 -32.17
C SER A 213 -0.06 16.23 -32.27
N LYS A 214 -0.25 15.58 -31.11
CA LYS A 214 -0.72 14.19 -31.01
C LYS A 214 -2.02 13.95 -31.78
N ASN A 215 -3.01 14.83 -31.61
CA ASN A 215 -4.30 14.73 -32.28
C ASN A 215 -4.18 14.78 -33.81
N THR A 216 -3.30 15.62 -34.36
CA THR A 216 -3.16 15.74 -35.83
C THR A 216 -2.59 14.50 -36.48
N TYR A 217 -1.63 13.82 -35.83
CA TYR A 217 -1.13 12.52 -36.31
C TYR A 217 -2.16 11.41 -36.20
N MET A 218 -2.93 11.40 -35.11
CA MET A 218 -4.04 10.47 -34.96
C MET A 218 -5.12 10.69 -36.02
N ALA A 219 -5.40 11.95 -36.39
CA ALA A 219 -6.29 12.29 -37.51
C ALA A 219 -5.72 11.84 -38.87
N ALA A 220 -4.40 11.78 -39.02
CA ALA A 220 -3.75 11.15 -40.18
C ALA A 220 -3.74 9.60 -40.13
N GLY A 221 -4.30 9.00 -39.07
CA GLY A 221 -4.46 7.55 -38.90
C GLY A 221 -3.29 6.85 -38.19
N VAL A 222 -2.36 7.59 -37.60
CA VAL A 222 -1.29 6.99 -36.78
C VAL A 222 -1.84 6.60 -35.41
N SER A 223 -1.59 5.36 -34.98
CA SER A 223 -2.01 4.91 -33.65
C SER A 223 -1.29 5.69 -32.55
N GLU A 224 -2.02 6.01 -31.48
CA GLU A 224 -1.47 6.66 -30.28
C GLU A 224 -0.25 5.94 -29.71
N SER A 225 -0.24 4.59 -29.74
CA SER A 225 0.88 3.76 -29.26
C SER A 225 2.14 3.84 -30.14
N ARG A 226 2.07 4.52 -31.29
CA ARG A 226 3.19 4.73 -32.22
C ARG A 226 3.73 6.16 -32.19
N LEU A 227 3.22 7.03 -31.32
CA LEU A 227 3.62 8.43 -31.27
C LEU A 227 4.61 8.69 -30.14
N PHE A 228 5.80 9.12 -30.51
CA PHE A 228 6.79 9.66 -29.60
C PHE A 228 6.81 11.18 -29.75
N ILE A 229 7.17 11.86 -28.68
CA ILE A 229 7.44 13.30 -28.69
C ILE A 229 8.94 13.50 -28.60
N SER A 230 9.47 14.51 -29.28
CA SER A 230 10.86 14.92 -29.20
C SER A 230 10.98 16.37 -28.81
N GLU A 231 12.02 16.65 -28.03
CA GLU A 231 12.34 17.98 -27.54
C GLU A 231 13.80 18.34 -27.78
N HIS A 232 14.02 19.61 -28.04
CA HIS A 232 15.34 20.21 -28.11
C HIS A 232 15.51 21.27 -27.03
N PHE A 233 16.53 21.08 -26.20
CA PHE A 233 16.81 21.97 -25.07
C PHE A 233 17.98 22.92 -25.36
N ALA A 234 19.05 22.46 -25.98
CA ALA A 234 20.28 23.26 -26.01
C ALA A 234 20.42 24.29 -27.15
N ASN A 235 19.35 24.97 -27.58
CA ASN A 235 19.47 26.11 -28.51
C ASN A 235 19.27 27.47 -27.82
N ASN A 236 20.03 28.48 -28.23
CA ASN A 236 19.89 29.88 -27.80
C ASN A 236 19.71 30.86 -28.98
N ALA A 237 19.53 30.38 -30.21
CA ALA A 237 19.29 31.25 -31.36
C ALA A 237 17.96 32.00 -31.20
N ALA A 238 18.00 33.33 -31.24
CA ALA A 238 16.83 34.20 -31.08
C ALA A 238 15.81 34.06 -32.23
N THR A 239 16.23 33.51 -33.37
CA THR A 239 15.38 33.25 -34.53
C THR A 239 15.62 31.84 -35.07
N TYR A 240 14.63 31.30 -35.76
CA TYR A 240 14.78 30.10 -36.59
C TYR A 240 13.95 30.25 -37.87
N VAL A 241 14.27 29.47 -38.90
CA VAL A 241 13.47 29.41 -40.12
C VAL A 241 12.55 28.20 -39.99
N ASP A 242 11.22 28.42 -40.02
CA ASP A 242 10.25 27.34 -39.94
C ASP A 242 10.21 26.50 -41.23
N ASN A 243 9.46 25.39 -41.21
CA ASN A 243 9.29 24.52 -42.38
C ASN A 243 8.55 25.19 -43.55
N GLN A 244 8.06 26.41 -43.37
CA GLN A 244 7.44 27.24 -44.40
C GLN A 244 8.40 28.33 -44.91
N GLY A 245 9.67 28.32 -44.49
CA GLY A 245 10.69 29.27 -44.90
C GLY A 245 10.61 30.63 -44.20
N ASN A 246 9.74 30.78 -43.19
CA ASN A 246 9.59 32.04 -42.47
C ASN A 246 10.61 32.14 -41.34
N THR A 247 11.34 33.25 -41.29
CA THR A 247 12.15 33.58 -40.12
C THR A 247 11.23 33.95 -38.96
N ARG A 248 11.17 33.10 -37.94
CA ARG A 248 10.43 33.31 -36.71
C ARG A 248 11.31 34.03 -35.70
N THR A 249 10.76 35.06 -35.05
CA THR A 249 11.39 35.86 -33.98
C THR A 249 11.36 35.19 -32.60
N THR A 250 10.72 34.04 -32.47
CA THR A 250 10.69 33.25 -31.24
C THR A 250 11.60 32.04 -31.42
N GLY A 251 12.85 32.14 -30.97
CA GLY A 251 13.79 31.02 -30.99
C GLY A 251 13.27 29.78 -30.26
N TRP A 252 13.74 28.61 -30.64
CA TRP A 252 13.49 27.33 -29.96
C TRP A 252 14.52 27.10 -28.84
N GLY A 253 14.22 26.24 -27.87
CA GLY A 253 15.13 26.03 -26.73
C GLY A 253 15.08 27.20 -25.74
N ARG A 254 16.23 27.59 -25.16
CA ARG A 254 16.33 28.63 -24.12
C ARG A 254 16.12 30.05 -24.64
N ALA A 255 16.28 30.25 -25.95
CA ALA A 255 16.35 31.55 -26.58
C ALA A 255 15.40 32.61 -25.99
N GLY A 256 15.97 33.74 -25.57
CA GLY A 256 15.24 34.90 -25.02
C GLY A 256 14.99 34.88 -23.50
N LEU A 257 15.32 33.80 -22.79
CA LEU A 257 15.27 33.77 -21.32
C LEU A 257 16.58 34.25 -20.69
N ALA A 258 16.46 35.17 -19.73
CA ALA A 258 17.60 35.84 -19.12
C ALA A 258 18.27 35.06 -17.98
N SER A 259 17.56 34.16 -17.29
CA SER A 259 18.07 33.45 -16.12
C SER A 259 18.14 31.93 -16.31
N ALA A 260 19.04 31.26 -15.59
CA ALA A 260 19.13 29.81 -15.57
C ALA A 260 17.89 29.18 -14.90
N SER A 261 17.39 29.81 -13.83
CA SER A 261 16.22 29.34 -13.08
C SER A 261 14.92 29.37 -13.89
N ASP A 262 14.72 30.38 -14.73
CA ASP A 262 13.54 30.44 -15.60
C ASP A 262 13.58 29.31 -16.62
N TRP A 263 14.78 29.01 -17.13
CA TRP A 263 14.98 27.90 -18.07
C TRP A 263 14.78 26.53 -17.40
N ASP A 264 15.30 26.33 -16.19
CA ASP A 264 15.06 25.11 -15.40
C ASP A 264 13.57 24.85 -15.18
N GLN A 265 12.79 25.91 -14.89
CA GLN A 265 11.35 25.82 -14.76
C GLN A 265 10.67 25.45 -16.08
N VAL A 266 11.09 26.05 -17.20
CA VAL A 266 10.56 25.72 -18.52
C VAL A 266 10.85 24.26 -18.91
N ILE A 267 12.07 23.76 -18.62
CA ILE A 267 12.42 22.35 -18.82
C ILE A 267 11.43 21.47 -18.06
N MET A 268 11.23 21.73 -16.76
CA MET A 268 10.30 20.94 -15.94
C MET A 268 8.85 21.01 -16.45
N ILE A 269 8.38 22.19 -16.86
CA ILE A 269 7.01 22.39 -17.39
C ILE A 269 6.80 21.58 -18.66
N ARG A 270 7.78 21.58 -19.58
CA ARG A 270 7.72 20.78 -20.81
C ARG A 270 7.66 19.30 -20.49
N GLN A 271 8.51 18.81 -19.59
CA GLN A 271 8.51 17.40 -19.17
C GLN A 271 7.17 16.98 -18.51
N ASP A 272 6.65 17.80 -17.59
CA ASP A 272 5.35 17.55 -16.96
C ASP A 272 4.21 17.54 -18.01
N ALA A 273 4.27 18.40 -19.02
CA ALA A 273 3.28 18.41 -20.11
C ALA A 273 3.32 17.12 -20.93
N MET A 274 4.52 16.62 -21.24
CA MET A 274 4.72 15.39 -22.00
C MET A 274 4.17 14.17 -21.27
N LEU A 275 4.45 14.07 -19.97
CA LEU A 275 3.90 13.05 -19.08
C LEU A 275 2.37 13.07 -19.11
N ASN A 276 1.78 14.27 -18.96
CA ASN A 276 0.34 14.42 -18.85
C ASN A 276 -0.41 14.17 -20.17
N VAL A 277 0.21 14.39 -21.33
CA VAL A 277 -0.38 14.09 -22.65
C VAL A 277 -0.28 12.60 -22.98
N GLY A 278 0.67 11.88 -22.39
CA GLY A 278 0.78 10.42 -22.48
C GLY A 278 1.24 9.90 -23.84
N PHE A 279 2.40 10.32 -24.32
CA PHE A 279 3.03 9.72 -25.51
C PHE A 279 3.56 8.31 -25.22
N ALA A 280 3.74 7.50 -26.28
CA ALA A 280 4.28 6.15 -26.15
C ALA A 280 5.78 6.14 -25.79
N GLY A 281 6.48 7.22 -26.07
CA GLY A 281 7.90 7.39 -25.77
C GLY A 281 8.37 8.83 -25.95
N PHE A 282 9.59 9.09 -25.52
CA PHE A 282 10.20 10.42 -25.52
C PHE A 282 11.64 10.36 -26.03
N LEU A 283 12.00 11.30 -26.91
CA LEU A 283 13.36 11.47 -27.42
C LEU A 283 13.89 12.86 -27.01
N ALA A 284 15.05 12.93 -26.37
CA ALA A 284 15.76 14.19 -26.18
C ALA A 284 16.97 14.25 -27.09
N TYR A 285 16.93 15.24 -27.98
CA TYR A 285 17.83 15.31 -29.12
C TYR A 285 19.12 16.09 -28.84
N ASN A 286 19.16 17.00 -27.85
CA ASN A 286 20.23 18.00 -27.85
C ASN A 286 20.88 18.32 -26.51
N TRP A 287 21.70 17.39 -26.03
CA TRP A 287 22.77 17.72 -25.08
C TRP A 287 24.16 17.74 -25.74
N GLY A 288 24.26 17.57 -27.06
CA GLY A 288 25.54 17.61 -27.79
C GLY A 288 26.10 19.03 -27.93
N GLY A 289 27.20 19.32 -27.24
CA GLY A 289 27.90 20.61 -27.30
C GLY A 289 27.23 21.77 -26.55
N ASN A 290 27.90 22.93 -26.50
CA ASN A 290 27.41 24.12 -25.80
C ASN A 290 26.50 25.00 -26.67
N GLY A 291 25.46 24.44 -27.28
CA GLY A 291 24.52 25.20 -28.12
C GLY A 291 23.75 26.30 -27.38
N LEU A 292 23.71 26.23 -26.04
CA LEU A 292 23.17 27.27 -25.17
C LEU A 292 24.10 28.48 -25.00
N GLY A 293 25.41 28.30 -25.21
CA GLY A 293 26.43 29.31 -24.93
C GLY A 293 26.62 29.60 -23.43
N VAL A 294 26.46 28.59 -22.57
CA VAL A 294 26.51 28.71 -21.10
C VAL A 294 27.71 27.99 -20.49
N THR A 295 27.99 28.20 -19.21
CA THR A 295 29.08 27.47 -18.54
C THR A 295 28.74 25.98 -18.42
N GLN A 296 29.75 25.12 -18.35
CA GLN A 296 29.53 23.68 -18.15
C GLN A 296 28.74 23.39 -16.86
N ALA A 297 28.97 24.14 -15.79
CA ALA A 297 28.23 24.01 -14.53
C ALA A 297 26.74 24.32 -14.69
N GLU A 298 26.41 25.32 -15.52
CA GLU A 298 25.02 25.66 -15.85
C GLU A 298 24.37 24.61 -16.77
N GLN A 299 25.10 24.01 -17.73
CA GLN A 299 24.58 22.88 -18.51
C GLN A 299 24.23 21.69 -17.62
N ILE A 300 25.16 21.31 -16.72
CA ILE A 300 24.96 20.22 -15.75
C ILE A 300 23.75 20.51 -14.85
N GLN A 301 23.57 21.78 -14.44
CA GLN A 301 22.37 22.20 -13.71
C GLN A 301 21.09 21.88 -14.50
N HIS A 302 21.01 22.28 -15.77
CA HIS A 302 19.85 22.00 -16.61
C HIS A 302 19.59 20.49 -16.77
N GLU A 303 20.65 19.67 -16.85
CA GLU A 303 20.54 18.21 -16.93
C GLU A 303 19.93 17.61 -15.65
N TYR A 304 20.25 18.14 -14.47
CA TYR A 304 19.59 17.71 -13.22
C TYR A 304 18.09 18.01 -13.23
N TYR A 305 17.69 19.21 -13.67
CA TYR A 305 16.28 19.58 -13.76
C TYR A 305 15.53 18.76 -14.81
N TYR A 306 16.16 18.54 -15.95
CA TYR A 306 15.66 17.66 -17.00
C TYR A 306 15.45 16.23 -16.49
N ARG A 307 16.47 15.63 -15.87
CA ARG A 307 16.41 14.30 -15.25
C ARG A 307 15.27 14.19 -14.23
N SER A 308 15.05 15.21 -13.39
CA SER A 308 14.07 15.12 -12.29
C SER A 308 12.62 14.94 -12.76
N ARG A 309 12.29 15.32 -14.00
CA ARG A 309 10.92 15.27 -14.56
C ARG A 309 10.76 14.31 -15.74
N ARG A 310 11.83 13.60 -16.09
CA ARG A 310 11.93 12.62 -17.18
C ARG A 310 11.06 11.37 -16.89
N VAL A 311 9.74 11.51 -16.88
CA VAL A 311 8.81 10.45 -16.42
C VAL A 311 7.81 10.02 -17.46
N LEU A 312 7.83 8.73 -17.77
CA LEU A 312 6.67 8.03 -18.35
C LEU A 312 5.71 7.62 -17.22
N PRO A 313 4.40 7.51 -17.47
CA PRO A 313 3.44 7.04 -16.45
C PRO A 313 3.83 5.71 -15.78
N SER A 314 4.62 4.87 -16.47
CA SER A 314 5.18 3.61 -15.97
C SER A 314 6.19 3.76 -14.82
N GLN A 315 6.93 4.86 -14.77
CA GLN A 315 8.10 4.99 -13.89
C GLN A 315 7.71 5.31 -12.45
N LYS A 316 6.58 6.00 -12.23
CA LYS A 316 6.10 6.50 -10.93
C LYS A 316 7.16 7.36 -10.20
N PRO A 317 6.77 8.21 -9.24
CA PRO A 317 7.79 8.99 -8.54
C PRO A 317 8.73 8.12 -7.70
N GLN A 318 10.03 8.39 -7.77
CA GLN A 318 11.04 7.65 -7.02
C GLN A 318 12.15 8.54 -6.48
N TRP A 319 12.67 8.21 -5.29
CA TRP A 319 13.81 8.88 -4.69
C TRP A 319 15.12 8.51 -5.41
N LEU A 320 15.89 9.51 -5.81
CA LEU A 320 17.11 9.36 -6.62
C LEU A 320 18.41 9.61 -5.85
N SER A 321 18.36 10.37 -4.77
CA SER A 321 19.57 10.95 -4.18
C SER A 321 20.22 10.02 -3.15
N ASN A 322 21.34 9.42 -3.55
CA ASN A 322 22.26 8.71 -2.65
C ASN A 322 23.09 9.65 -1.78
N ALA A 323 23.19 10.94 -2.11
CA ALA A 323 23.87 11.94 -1.30
C ALA A 323 23.34 13.31 -1.71
N ALA A 324 23.62 14.34 -0.89
CA ALA A 324 23.34 15.70 -1.30
C ALA A 324 24.14 16.00 -2.58
N ILE A 325 23.44 16.41 -3.63
CA ILE A 325 24.07 16.80 -4.91
C ILE A 325 24.45 18.28 -4.86
N ASN A 326 25.52 18.65 -5.54
CA ASN A 326 25.86 20.05 -5.76
C ASN A 326 25.46 20.43 -7.19
N VAL A 327 24.61 21.45 -7.30
CA VAL A 327 24.11 21.97 -8.56
C VAL A 327 24.59 23.41 -8.68
N ASN A 328 25.58 23.63 -9.54
CA ASN A 328 26.16 24.95 -9.82
C ASN A 328 26.53 25.74 -8.55
N GLY A 329 27.25 25.09 -7.62
CA GLY A 329 27.67 25.69 -6.34
C GLY A 329 26.64 25.59 -5.22
N THR A 330 25.40 25.18 -5.53
CA THR A 330 24.32 25.04 -4.54
C THR A 330 24.17 23.59 -4.10
N THR A 331 24.38 23.30 -2.82
CA THR A 331 24.11 21.98 -2.26
C THR A 331 22.61 21.79 -2.09
N ILE A 332 22.04 20.82 -2.79
CA ILE A 332 20.63 20.47 -2.69
C ILE A 332 20.42 19.63 -1.42
N PRO A 333 19.58 20.09 -0.47
CA PRO A 333 19.35 19.34 0.76
C PRO A 333 18.61 18.04 0.46
N LEU A 334 18.85 17.00 1.26
CA LEU A 334 18.13 15.73 1.22
C LEU A 334 16.73 15.89 1.82
N SER A 335 15.89 16.62 1.11
CA SER A 335 14.53 16.97 1.51
C SER A 335 13.53 16.40 0.51
N TRP A 336 12.40 15.91 1.04
CA TRP A 336 11.25 15.47 0.26
C TRP A 336 10.73 16.59 -0.64
N SER A 337 10.77 17.84 -0.16
CA SER A 337 10.28 19.01 -0.88
C SER A 337 11.21 19.48 -2.01
N GLN A 338 12.36 18.84 -2.21
CA GLN A 338 13.32 19.21 -3.26
C GLN A 338 13.10 18.36 -4.51
N PRO A 339 12.62 18.95 -5.63
CA PRO A 339 12.28 18.20 -6.83
C PRO A 339 13.45 17.39 -7.41
N LEU A 340 14.69 17.90 -7.29
CA LEU A 340 15.88 17.24 -7.82
C LEU A 340 16.26 15.93 -7.11
N ASN A 341 15.69 15.67 -5.93
CA ASN A 341 15.85 14.38 -5.25
C ASN A 341 14.88 13.32 -5.75
N TRP A 342 13.93 13.69 -6.60
CA TRP A 342 12.89 12.81 -7.11
C TRP A 342 12.95 12.72 -8.63
N LEU A 343 12.68 11.53 -9.14
CA LEU A 343 12.18 11.36 -10.50
C LEU A 343 10.66 11.52 -10.47
N GLY A 344 10.07 12.26 -11.41
CA GLY A 344 8.61 12.39 -11.56
C GLY A 344 7.97 13.47 -10.72
N GLY A 345 8.78 14.41 -10.24
CA GLY A 345 8.36 15.37 -9.23
C GLY A 345 8.21 14.72 -7.85
N PHE A 346 8.24 15.54 -6.81
CA PHE A 346 8.08 15.01 -5.46
C PHE A 346 6.60 14.69 -5.18
N PRO A 347 6.29 13.55 -4.52
CA PRO A 347 4.92 13.16 -4.21
C PRO A 347 4.28 14.10 -3.18
N ASN A 348 3.15 14.73 -3.53
CA ASN A 348 2.35 15.54 -2.61
C ASN A 348 0.90 15.75 -3.08
N ALA A 349 0.15 14.67 -3.28
CA ALA A 349 -1.26 14.71 -3.65
C ALA A 349 -2.00 13.45 -3.18
N ASN A 350 -3.33 13.49 -3.15
CA ASN A 350 -4.14 12.28 -2.96
C ASN A 350 -3.77 11.25 -4.02
N GLY A 351 -3.50 10.01 -3.60
CA GLY A 351 -3.11 8.94 -4.53
C GLY A 351 -1.64 8.99 -5.00
N ALA A 352 -0.88 10.04 -4.66
CA ALA A 352 0.51 10.14 -5.09
C ALA A 352 1.35 8.98 -4.54
N GLU A 353 2.24 8.46 -5.37
CA GLU A 353 3.12 7.35 -5.01
C GLU A 353 4.51 7.86 -4.67
N ALA A 354 5.06 7.44 -3.54
CA ALA A 354 6.41 7.73 -3.10
C ALA A 354 7.19 6.42 -2.95
N ASN A 355 8.25 6.26 -3.73
CA ASN A 355 9.00 5.01 -3.75
C ASN A 355 10.47 5.23 -3.41
N PHE A 356 10.96 4.43 -2.47
CA PHE A 356 12.31 4.42 -1.92
C PHE A 356 12.98 3.07 -2.21
N TRP A 357 13.84 3.03 -3.23
CA TRP A 357 14.36 1.78 -3.82
C TRP A 357 15.78 1.42 -3.37
N ARG A 358 16.27 0.32 -3.95
CA ARG A 358 17.56 -0.37 -3.73
C ARG A 358 18.81 0.42 -4.14
N THR A 359 18.67 1.64 -4.64
CA THR A 359 19.79 2.45 -5.13
C THR A 359 20.68 2.97 -4.01
N LEU A 360 20.18 3.04 -2.76
CA LEU A 360 21.00 3.43 -1.63
C LEU A 360 22.12 2.42 -1.36
N THR A 361 23.29 2.97 -1.08
CA THR A 361 24.46 2.24 -0.59
C THR A 361 24.67 2.40 0.91
N ASP A 362 23.90 3.27 1.57
CA ASP A 362 24.02 3.62 2.99
C ASP A 362 22.68 4.13 3.56
N ASN A 363 22.51 4.06 4.87
CA ASN A 363 21.36 4.62 5.59
C ASN A 363 21.16 6.11 5.26
N ARG A 364 19.89 6.53 5.14
CA ARG A 364 19.54 7.88 4.68
C ARG A 364 18.53 8.55 5.60
N THR A 365 18.81 9.80 5.96
CA THR A 365 17.81 10.70 6.55
C THR A 365 17.33 11.68 5.49
N ILE A 366 16.02 11.84 5.40
CA ILE A 366 15.31 12.73 4.47
C ILE A 366 14.43 13.65 5.31
N THR A 367 14.45 14.95 5.08
CA THR A 367 13.55 15.89 5.77
C THR A 367 12.20 16.00 5.04
N LEU A 368 11.09 16.05 5.77
CA LEU A 368 9.75 16.20 5.20
C LEU A 368 9.47 17.63 4.76
N ASP A 369 9.87 18.60 5.59
CA ASP A 369 9.76 20.05 5.36
C ASP A 369 8.35 20.49 4.96
N GLY A 370 7.41 20.33 5.91
CA GLY A 370 5.99 20.61 5.74
C GLY A 370 5.20 19.36 5.37
N SER A 371 3.89 19.38 5.60
CA SER A 371 3.03 18.21 5.39
C SER A 371 3.07 17.71 3.94
N LYS A 372 3.03 16.39 3.76
CA LYS A 372 2.96 15.72 2.46
C LYS A 372 1.80 14.74 2.43
N THR A 373 0.99 14.82 1.39
CA THR A 373 -0.12 13.88 1.16
C THR A 373 0.27 12.85 0.11
N ILE A 374 0.08 11.58 0.41
CA ILE A 374 0.37 10.46 -0.51
C ILE A 374 -0.68 9.36 -0.42
N GLY A 375 -0.86 8.62 -1.50
CA GLY A 375 -1.66 7.40 -1.52
C GLY A 375 -0.83 6.14 -1.31
N LYS A 376 0.45 6.14 -1.69
CA LYS A 376 1.32 4.97 -1.57
C LYS A 376 2.72 5.36 -1.12
N LEU A 377 3.27 4.61 -0.18
CA LEU A 377 4.66 4.69 0.26
C LEU A 377 5.29 3.30 0.16
N THR A 378 6.38 3.16 -0.59
CA THR A 378 7.10 1.89 -0.75
C THR A 378 8.55 2.05 -0.31
N PHE A 379 9.02 1.17 0.57
CA PHE A 379 10.42 0.95 0.87
C PHE A 379 10.87 -0.41 0.34
N ASP A 380 11.88 -0.43 -0.52
CA ASP A 380 12.52 -1.64 -1.03
C ASP A 380 14.04 -1.46 -0.96
N SER A 381 14.59 -1.43 0.25
CA SER A 381 16.03 -1.29 0.47
C SER A 381 16.44 -1.99 1.76
N SER A 382 17.62 -2.61 1.79
CA SER A 382 18.22 -3.12 3.03
C SER A 382 18.73 -2.00 3.93
N PHE A 383 19.02 -0.83 3.35
CA PHE A 383 19.45 0.35 4.09
C PHE A 383 18.25 1.13 4.62
N SER A 384 18.40 1.68 5.82
CA SER A 384 17.34 2.44 6.48
C SER A 384 17.06 3.75 5.74
N TYR A 385 15.78 4.06 5.59
CA TYR A 385 15.31 5.39 5.24
C TYR A 385 14.65 5.97 6.48
N THR A 386 15.07 7.17 6.89
CA THR A 386 14.49 7.93 8.00
C THR A 386 13.85 9.18 7.44
N ILE A 387 12.52 9.26 7.46
CA ILE A 387 11.78 10.48 7.14
C ILE A 387 11.70 11.32 8.42
N SER A 388 12.54 12.33 8.52
CA SER A 388 12.62 13.25 9.65
C SER A 388 11.74 14.50 9.44
N PRO A 389 11.34 15.22 10.50
CA PRO A 389 10.47 16.39 10.38
C PRO A 389 11.04 17.53 9.53
N GLY A 390 12.34 17.83 9.64
CA GLY A 390 12.90 19.06 9.08
C GLY A 390 12.19 20.28 9.67
N THR A 391 11.59 21.12 8.83
CA THR A 391 10.74 22.25 9.28
C THR A 391 9.38 21.84 9.85
N GLY A 392 9.03 20.55 9.86
CA GLY A 392 7.85 19.97 10.51
C GLY A 392 6.84 19.36 9.53
N GLY A 393 5.59 19.20 9.97
CA GLY A 393 4.48 18.70 9.16
C GLY A 393 4.14 17.23 9.38
N ASN A 394 3.05 16.80 8.73
CA ASN A 394 2.52 15.44 8.82
C ASN A 394 2.71 14.69 7.48
N LEU A 395 2.97 13.39 7.56
CA LEU A 395 2.78 12.49 6.43
C LEU A 395 1.32 12.00 6.42
N VAL A 396 0.57 12.40 5.39
CA VAL A 396 -0.88 12.16 5.29
C VAL A 396 -1.14 11.05 4.28
N PHE A 397 -1.72 9.94 4.73
CA PHE A 397 -2.14 8.82 3.87
C PHE A 397 -3.58 9.02 3.38
N SER A 398 -3.75 9.23 2.07
CA SER A 398 -5.03 9.47 1.39
C SER A 398 -4.97 9.00 -0.07
N ASN A 399 -5.90 8.12 -0.47
CA ASN A 399 -5.93 7.51 -1.80
C ASN A 399 -7.31 7.58 -2.47
N ALA A 400 -7.91 8.78 -2.49
CA ALA A 400 -9.13 9.09 -3.24
C ALA A 400 -10.29 8.07 -3.07
N GLY A 401 -10.53 7.63 -1.83
CA GLY A 401 -11.59 6.67 -1.49
C GLY A 401 -11.15 5.20 -1.43
N SER A 402 -10.00 4.86 -2.03
CA SER A 402 -9.33 3.57 -1.82
C SER A 402 -8.45 3.60 -0.56
N ALA A 403 -8.03 2.43 -0.07
CA ALA A 403 -7.01 2.36 0.95
C ALA A 403 -5.67 2.89 0.41
N ALA A 404 -5.01 3.74 1.19
CA ALA A 404 -3.62 4.08 0.99
C ALA A 404 -2.74 2.90 1.39
N THR A 405 -1.49 2.86 0.91
CA THR A 405 -0.58 1.74 1.17
C THR A 405 0.75 2.19 1.76
N LEU A 406 1.25 1.44 2.75
CA LEU A 406 2.62 1.49 3.24
C LEU A 406 3.24 0.11 3.05
N THR A 407 4.17 -0.01 2.13
CA THR A 407 4.85 -1.27 1.81
C THR A 407 6.31 -1.19 2.22
N SER A 408 6.81 -2.23 2.89
CA SER A 408 8.25 -2.45 3.08
C SER A 408 8.58 -3.89 2.72
N ASN A 409 9.42 -4.08 1.72
CA ASN A 409 9.80 -5.41 1.25
C ASN A 409 10.94 -6.02 2.08
N GLN A 410 11.79 -5.16 2.65
CA GLN A 410 12.98 -5.51 3.41
C GLN A 410 13.45 -4.30 4.22
N GLY A 411 14.45 -4.50 5.09
CA GLY A 411 15.12 -3.43 5.81
C GLY A 411 14.42 -2.98 7.10
N ALA A 412 14.98 -1.95 7.71
CA ALA A 412 14.44 -1.32 8.92
C ALA A 412 14.31 0.19 8.69
N HIS A 413 13.10 0.67 8.41
CA HIS A 413 12.84 2.07 8.04
C HIS A 413 12.14 2.83 9.16
N VAL A 414 12.27 4.15 9.12
CA VAL A 414 11.77 5.06 10.15
C VAL A 414 10.94 6.18 9.51
N ILE A 415 9.72 6.35 10.01
CA ILE A 415 8.88 7.53 9.79
C ILE A 415 8.93 8.34 11.09
N GLY A 416 9.84 9.31 11.13
CA GLY A 416 10.11 10.18 12.29
C GLY A 416 9.13 11.35 12.43
N VAL A 417 8.08 11.41 11.61
CA VAL A 417 7.08 12.48 11.57
C VAL A 417 5.73 11.98 12.06
N ASN A 418 4.82 12.90 12.36
CA ASN A 418 3.42 12.57 12.61
C ASN A 418 2.80 11.95 11.35
N VAL A 419 1.93 10.96 11.57
CA VAL A 419 1.20 10.27 10.51
C VAL A 419 -0.29 10.54 10.66
N GLN A 420 -0.96 10.87 9.56
CA GLN A 420 -2.40 11.07 9.52
C GLN A 420 -3.05 10.06 8.56
N LEU A 421 -3.92 9.21 9.08
CA LEU A 421 -4.76 8.28 8.34
C LEU A 421 -6.02 9.01 7.87
N ALA A 422 -5.87 9.83 6.82
CA ALA A 422 -6.99 10.56 6.22
C ALA A 422 -7.92 9.60 5.45
N GLY A 423 -7.38 8.53 4.88
CA GLY A 423 -8.11 7.32 4.46
C GLY A 423 -7.60 6.08 5.18
N ASN A 424 -8.20 4.93 4.91
CA ASN A 424 -7.72 3.64 5.41
C ASN A 424 -6.28 3.39 4.94
N LEU A 425 -5.46 2.77 5.78
CA LEU A 425 -4.07 2.40 5.47
C LEU A 425 -3.90 0.88 5.51
N SER A 426 -3.45 0.31 4.40
CA SER A 426 -2.93 -1.05 4.34
C SER A 426 -1.41 -1.01 4.46
N SER A 427 -0.87 -1.51 5.57
CA SER A 427 0.54 -1.63 5.85
C SER A 427 1.02 -3.07 5.62
N ALA A 428 1.74 -3.29 4.52
CA ALA A 428 2.30 -4.59 4.15
C ALA A 428 3.82 -4.58 4.39
N ILE A 429 4.26 -5.15 5.51
CA ILE A 429 5.67 -5.25 5.88
C ILE A 429 6.10 -6.70 5.68
N ALA A 430 6.74 -7.00 4.54
CA ALA A 430 7.09 -8.36 4.17
C ALA A 430 8.10 -8.97 5.15
N THR A 431 9.19 -8.24 5.43
CA THR A 431 10.23 -8.60 6.40
C THR A 431 10.75 -7.34 7.10
N GLY A 432 11.55 -7.49 8.15
CA GLY A 432 12.14 -6.35 8.86
C GLY A 432 11.10 -5.48 9.57
N THR A 433 11.31 -4.17 9.59
CA THR A 433 10.48 -3.24 10.39
C THR A 433 10.22 -1.90 9.71
N VAL A 434 9.04 -1.33 9.97
CA VAL A 434 8.81 0.12 9.83
C VAL A 434 8.43 0.69 11.19
N THR A 435 9.18 1.70 11.65
CA THR A 435 8.92 2.37 12.93
C THR A 435 8.37 3.77 12.70
N ILE A 436 7.23 4.09 13.30
CA ILE A 436 6.61 5.41 13.31
C ILE A 436 6.81 6.05 14.68
N TYR A 437 7.57 7.13 14.77
CA TYR A 437 7.82 7.84 16.03
C TYR A 437 6.81 8.94 16.34
N GLY A 438 6.24 9.57 15.31
CA GLY A 438 5.24 10.62 15.50
C GLY A 438 3.87 10.06 15.88
N THR A 439 2.96 10.97 16.26
CA THR A 439 1.57 10.63 16.56
C THR A 439 0.88 10.06 15.32
N VAL A 440 0.17 8.95 15.46
CA VAL A 440 -0.71 8.40 14.42
C VAL A 440 -2.15 8.82 14.70
N SER A 441 -2.76 9.57 13.79
CA SER A 441 -4.06 10.21 13.97
C SER A 441 -4.99 10.02 12.77
N GLY A 442 -6.25 10.45 12.85
CA GLY A 442 -7.21 10.41 11.74
C GLY A 442 -8.34 9.39 11.89
N ALA A 443 -9.26 9.37 10.94
CA ALA A 443 -10.44 8.49 10.99
C ALA A 443 -10.22 7.14 10.28
N GLY A 444 -9.17 7.01 9.48
CA GLY A 444 -8.88 5.80 8.71
C GLY A 444 -8.60 4.57 9.56
N ALA A 445 -9.03 3.41 9.08
CA ALA A 445 -8.65 2.11 9.63
C ALA A 445 -7.21 1.73 9.26
N LEU A 446 -6.57 0.91 10.09
CA LEU A 446 -5.23 0.36 9.87
C LEU A 446 -5.31 -1.15 9.65
N THR A 447 -4.84 -1.65 8.51
CA THR A 447 -4.64 -3.08 8.28
C THR A 447 -3.14 -3.37 8.23
N LYS A 448 -2.63 -4.25 9.09
CA LYS A 448 -1.25 -4.73 9.08
C LYS A 448 -1.18 -6.14 8.50
N SER A 449 -0.33 -6.33 7.50
CA SER A 449 -0.04 -7.61 6.84
C SER A 449 1.46 -7.79 6.59
N GLY A 450 1.84 -8.96 6.08
CA GLY A 450 3.24 -9.37 5.92
C GLY A 450 3.90 -9.79 7.24
N ALA A 451 4.95 -10.61 7.16
CA ALA A 451 5.56 -11.26 8.32
C ALA A 451 6.41 -10.31 9.19
N GLY A 452 6.84 -9.17 8.65
CA GLY A 452 7.61 -8.17 9.39
C GLY A 452 6.78 -7.36 10.39
N ALA A 453 7.40 -6.39 11.07
CA ALA A 453 6.77 -5.61 12.14
C ALA A 453 6.47 -4.16 11.74
N LEU A 454 5.30 -3.67 12.15
CA LEU A 454 5.01 -2.24 12.22
C LEU A 454 5.10 -1.80 13.69
N ILE A 455 5.90 -0.77 13.97
CA ILE A 455 6.15 -0.28 15.32
C ILE A 455 5.59 1.14 15.46
N LEU A 456 4.67 1.34 16.39
CA LEU A 456 4.04 2.62 16.69
C LEU A 456 4.57 3.14 18.03
N ASN A 457 5.57 4.02 17.97
CA ASN A 457 6.23 4.59 19.15
C ASN A 457 5.59 5.90 19.62
N GLY A 458 4.88 6.63 18.76
CA GLY A 458 4.14 7.83 19.15
C GLY A 458 2.78 7.53 19.78
N ALA A 459 2.04 8.58 20.15
CA ALA A 459 0.64 8.44 20.58
C ALA A 459 -0.24 7.97 19.40
N ASN A 460 -1.19 7.09 19.66
CA ASN A 460 -2.06 6.52 18.63
C ASN A 460 -3.51 6.97 18.90
N THR A 461 -3.92 8.04 18.22
CA THR A 461 -5.22 8.73 18.41
C THR A 461 -6.21 8.47 17.27
N TYR A 462 -5.82 7.72 16.23
CA TYR A 462 -6.72 7.39 15.13
C TYR A 462 -7.94 6.61 15.62
N THR A 463 -9.11 6.82 15.03
CA THR A 463 -10.39 6.26 15.53
C THR A 463 -10.88 5.06 14.72
N GLY A 464 -10.32 4.80 13.54
CA GLY A 464 -10.65 3.63 12.73
C GLY A 464 -10.27 2.29 13.37
N ALA A 465 -10.85 1.21 12.87
CA ALA A 465 -10.52 -0.15 13.31
C ALA A 465 -9.07 -0.54 12.99
N THR A 466 -8.53 -1.51 13.71
CA THR A 466 -7.20 -2.08 13.44
C THR A 466 -7.35 -3.56 13.12
N THR A 467 -6.81 -4.01 11.98
CA THR A 467 -6.82 -5.42 11.59
C THR A 467 -5.38 -5.92 11.47
N LEU A 468 -5.03 -6.96 12.20
CA LEU A 468 -3.73 -7.63 12.12
C LEU A 468 -3.91 -8.96 11.37
N SER A 469 -3.59 -8.97 10.09
CA SER A 469 -3.70 -10.17 9.25
C SER A 469 -2.47 -11.06 9.32
N ALA A 470 -1.28 -10.50 9.60
CA ALA A 470 -0.03 -11.23 9.78
C ALA A 470 1.06 -10.36 10.41
N GLY A 471 2.04 -11.01 11.04
CA GLY A 471 3.22 -10.37 11.64
C GLY A 471 2.86 -9.52 12.86
N ALA A 472 3.82 -8.70 13.31
CA ALA A 472 3.67 -7.95 14.55
C ALA A 472 3.22 -6.50 14.32
N LEU A 473 2.25 -6.04 15.11
CA LEU A 473 2.04 -4.64 15.44
C LEU A 473 2.55 -4.41 16.86
N ARG A 474 3.58 -3.56 17.00
CA ARG A 474 4.17 -3.22 18.31
C ARG A 474 3.73 -1.82 18.69
N VAL A 475 3.10 -1.67 19.85
CA VAL A 475 2.54 -0.41 20.34
C VAL A 475 3.24 -0.03 21.63
N ALA A 476 4.12 0.97 21.57
CA ALA A 476 4.90 1.41 22.73
C ALA A 476 4.18 2.50 23.56
N ASN A 477 3.21 3.21 22.98
CA ASN A 477 2.48 4.30 23.61
C ASN A 477 0.97 4.20 23.34
N MET A 478 0.17 4.76 24.27
CA MET A 478 -1.28 4.49 24.41
C MET A 478 -2.07 4.60 23.09
N LEU A 479 -2.91 3.59 22.81
CA LEU A 479 -4.14 3.77 22.03
C LEU A 479 -5.17 4.44 22.94
N ASN A 480 -5.05 5.75 23.14
CA ASN A 480 -5.76 6.48 24.20
C ASN A 480 -7.20 6.89 23.83
N THR A 481 -7.63 6.65 22.60
CA THR A 481 -8.99 7.00 22.15
C THR A 481 -9.84 5.76 21.95
N PRO A 482 -11.08 5.75 22.50
CA PRO A 482 -12.11 4.83 22.03
C PRO A 482 -12.21 4.93 20.50
N GLY A 483 -12.35 3.79 19.84
CA GLY A 483 -12.46 3.73 18.38
C GLY A 483 -12.80 2.32 17.94
N GLY A 484 -12.63 2.05 16.64
CA GLY A 484 -12.94 0.75 16.06
C GLY A 484 -12.17 -0.40 16.72
N ALA A 485 -12.76 -1.60 16.69
CA ALA A 485 -12.18 -2.79 17.28
C ALA A 485 -10.78 -3.10 16.73
N ILE A 486 -9.99 -3.85 17.51
CA ILE A 486 -8.76 -4.48 17.08
C ILE A 486 -9.08 -5.95 16.76
N SER A 487 -9.00 -6.33 15.49
CA SER A 487 -9.18 -7.71 15.03
C SER A 487 -7.82 -8.33 14.72
N ILE A 488 -7.48 -9.43 15.38
CA ILE A 488 -6.22 -10.14 15.21
C ILE A 488 -6.56 -11.49 14.58
N ALA A 489 -6.09 -11.72 13.35
CA ALA A 489 -6.24 -13.00 12.68
C ALA A 489 -5.14 -13.98 13.11
N ALA A 490 -5.29 -15.26 12.74
CA ALA A 490 -4.23 -16.25 12.91
C ALA A 490 -2.94 -15.79 12.21
N GLY A 491 -1.82 -15.83 12.94
CA GLY A 491 -0.52 -15.32 12.49
C GLY A 491 -0.30 -13.81 12.69
N GLY A 492 -1.31 -13.07 13.17
CA GLY A 492 -1.16 -11.70 13.65
C GLY A 492 -0.72 -11.66 15.11
N ILE A 493 0.15 -10.71 15.45
CA ILE A 493 0.67 -10.51 16.80
C ILE A 493 0.48 -9.05 17.20
N LEU A 494 -0.20 -8.79 18.31
CA LEU A 494 -0.26 -7.49 18.95
C LEU A 494 0.71 -7.48 20.14
N GLU A 495 1.81 -6.73 20.05
CA GLU A 495 2.69 -6.49 21.19
C GLU A 495 2.37 -5.12 21.79
N ALA A 496 1.94 -5.08 23.06
CA ALA A 496 1.60 -3.84 23.72
C ALA A 496 2.10 -3.81 25.16
N VAL A 497 2.60 -2.64 25.57
CA VAL A 497 3.10 -2.40 26.94
C VAL A 497 2.26 -1.36 27.70
N VAL A 498 1.13 -0.97 27.12
CA VAL A 498 0.22 0.08 27.59
C VAL A 498 -1.22 -0.39 27.52
N GLY A 499 -2.10 0.17 28.35
CA GLY A 499 -3.51 -0.22 28.38
C GLY A 499 -4.25 0.05 27.06
N ILE A 500 -5.19 -0.83 26.74
CA ILE A 500 -5.99 -0.78 25.50
C ILE A 500 -7.48 -0.63 25.86
N PRO A 501 -8.11 0.53 25.57
CA PRO A 501 -9.51 0.80 25.89
C PRO A 501 -10.47 0.45 24.73
N ARG A 502 -10.10 -0.52 23.89
CA ARG A 502 -10.86 -0.92 22.69
C ARG A 502 -11.30 -2.36 22.77
N VAL A 503 -12.39 -2.67 22.06
CA VAL A 503 -12.80 -4.05 21.80
C VAL A 503 -11.67 -4.78 21.07
N ILE A 504 -11.31 -5.97 21.54
CA ILE A 504 -10.34 -6.86 20.89
C ILE A 504 -11.04 -8.15 20.49
N VAL A 505 -10.89 -8.54 19.23
CA VAL A 505 -11.23 -9.87 18.72
C VAL A 505 -9.92 -10.58 18.39
N ASN A 506 -9.46 -11.45 19.27
CA ASN A 506 -8.17 -12.13 19.18
C ASN A 506 -8.32 -13.56 18.65
N ASN A 507 -7.82 -13.82 17.44
CA ASN A 507 -7.61 -15.17 16.89
C ASN A 507 -6.12 -15.41 16.55
N GLY A 508 -5.22 -14.56 17.07
CA GLY A 508 -3.77 -14.65 16.89
C GLY A 508 -3.09 -14.64 18.25
N VAL A 509 -2.12 -13.75 18.45
CA VAL A 509 -1.43 -13.60 19.74
C VAL A 509 -1.49 -12.15 20.23
N VAL A 510 -1.83 -11.96 21.51
CA VAL A 510 -1.60 -10.72 22.24
C VAL A 510 -0.42 -10.93 23.18
N ALA A 511 0.64 -10.15 23.01
CA ALA A 511 1.85 -10.22 23.82
C ALA A 511 1.94 -9.00 24.73
N GLY A 512 1.72 -9.23 26.02
CA GLY A 512 1.97 -8.26 27.08
C GLY A 512 3.46 -8.18 27.47
N PRO A 513 3.82 -7.28 28.40
CA PRO A 513 5.16 -7.23 28.97
C PRO A 513 5.57 -8.56 29.61
N ALA A 514 6.87 -8.74 29.83
CA ALA A 514 7.40 -9.89 30.54
C ALA A 514 6.68 -10.09 31.90
N VAL A 515 6.60 -11.32 32.38
CA VAL A 515 5.85 -11.71 33.60
C VAL A 515 6.28 -10.97 34.87
N SER A 516 7.52 -10.47 34.93
CA SER A 516 8.05 -9.63 36.03
C SER A 516 7.81 -8.13 35.84
N GLY A 517 7.26 -7.73 34.71
CA GLY A 517 7.00 -6.35 34.32
C GLY A 517 5.56 -5.89 34.60
N PRO A 518 5.20 -4.67 34.13
CA PRO A 518 3.86 -4.13 34.29
C PRO A 518 2.80 -4.96 33.56
N GLN A 519 1.53 -4.80 33.94
CA GLN A 519 0.41 -5.46 33.28
C GLN A 519 -0.04 -4.72 32.01
N LEU A 520 -0.25 -5.47 30.92
CA LEU A 520 -1.06 -5.01 29.80
C LEU A 520 -2.54 -5.04 30.21
N ARG A 521 -3.12 -3.86 30.47
CA ARG A 521 -4.52 -3.74 30.90
C ARG A 521 -5.47 -3.56 29.72
N LEU A 522 -6.30 -4.57 29.43
CA LEU A 522 -7.31 -4.58 28.38
C LEU A 522 -8.64 -4.10 28.96
N SER A 523 -8.97 -2.83 28.75
CA SER A 523 -10.16 -2.20 29.36
C SER A 523 -11.40 -2.28 28.47
N GLY A 524 -11.23 -2.62 27.19
CA GLY A 524 -12.36 -2.94 26.32
C GLY A 524 -12.67 -4.45 26.35
N PRO A 525 -13.88 -4.86 25.94
CA PRO A 525 -14.25 -6.26 25.83
C PRO A 525 -13.28 -7.05 24.95
N VAL A 526 -12.88 -8.23 25.42
CA VAL A 526 -12.00 -9.14 24.69
C VAL A 526 -12.79 -10.38 24.30
N SER A 527 -12.65 -10.83 23.06
CA SER A 527 -13.19 -12.12 22.62
C SER A 527 -12.27 -12.83 21.64
N GLY A 528 -12.57 -14.10 21.37
CA GLY A 528 -11.86 -14.92 20.38
C GLY A 528 -10.99 -15.99 21.02
N VAL A 529 -10.30 -16.74 20.16
CA VAL A 529 -9.62 -18.01 20.52
C VAL A 529 -8.09 -17.91 20.54
N GLY A 530 -7.54 -16.70 20.37
CA GLY A 530 -6.10 -16.48 20.31
C GLY A 530 -5.43 -16.38 21.68
N ASP A 531 -4.12 -16.65 21.70
CA ASP A 531 -3.31 -16.73 22.92
C ASP A 531 -2.92 -15.35 23.48
N PHE A 532 -2.59 -15.35 24.76
CA PHE A 532 -2.09 -14.21 25.52
C PHE A 532 -0.75 -14.57 26.18
N THR A 533 0.33 -13.87 25.83
CA THR A 533 1.65 -14.10 26.44
C THR A 533 2.04 -12.94 27.35
N GLY A 534 2.92 -13.19 28.32
CA GLY A 534 3.36 -12.16 29.27
C GLY A 534 2.30 -11.86 30.33
N ASN A 535 2.29 -10.62 30.84
CA ASN A 535 1.42 -10.18 31.93
C ASN A 535 0.20 -9.41 31.43
N VAL A 536 -1.00 -10.01 31.49
CA VAL A 536 -2.23 -9.45 30.92
C VAL A 536 -3.34 -9.34 31.98
N ALA A 537 -4.02 -8.19 32.02
CA ALA A 537 -5.18 -7.94 32.87
C ALA A 537 -6.42 -7.66 32.02
N PHE A 538 -7.50 -8.39 32.28
CA PHE A 538 -8.81 -8.26 31.65
C PHE A 538 -9.70 -7.36 32.52
N ALA A 539 -9.87 -6.12 32.08
CA ALA A 539 -10.62 -5.06 32.74
C ALA A 539 -11.88 -4.64 31.98
N GLY A 540 -12.17 -5.27 30.83
CA GLY A 540 -13.42 -5.13 30.07
C GLY A 540 -14.16 -6.44 29.88
N GLY A 541 -13.76 -7.50 30.59
CA GLY A 541 -14.26 -8.86 30.43
C GLY A 541 -13.56 -9.64 29.30
N PHE A 542 -13.74 -10.96 29.33
CA PHE A 542 -13.19 -11.87 28.33
C PHE A 542 -14.21 -12.96 28.00
N SER A 543 -14.43 -13.21 26.72
CA SER A 543 -15.19 -14.35 26.22
C SER A 543 -14.34 -15.13 25.23
N PRO A 544 -13.75 -16.26 25.63
CA PRO A 544 -13.26 -17.25 24.68
C PRO A 544 -14.35 -17.54 23.62
N GLY A 545 -13.95 -17.66 22.36
CA GLY A 545 -14.89 -17.75 21.23
C GLY A 545 -15.62 -19.10 21.12
N VAL A 546 -16.62 -19.17 20.24
CA VAL A 546 -17.57 -20.30 20.04
C VAL A 546 -16.98 -21.62 19.51
N SER A 547 -15.66 -21.81 19.54
CA SER A 547 -15.03 -23.07 19.15
C SER A 547 -13.64 -23.25 19.77
N ALA A 548 -13.53 -24.22 20.67
CA ALA A 548 -12.62 -25.35 20.48
C ALA A 548 -11.12 -25.07 20.26
N THR A 549 -10.50 -24.17 21.03
CA THR A 549 -9.07 -24.27 21.35
C THR A 549 -8.83 -23.79 22.78
N ALA A 550 -8.04 -24.54 23.55
CA ALA A 550 -7.46 -24.06 24.79
C ALA A 550 -6.77 -22.71 24.54
N VAL A 551 -7.19 -21.67 25.26
CA VAL A 551 -6.54 -20.35 25.16
C VAL A 551 -5.38 -20.32 26.15
N MET A 552 -4.17 -20.14 25.66
CA MET A 552 -2.99 -20.07 26.52
C MET A 552 -2.78 -18.67 27.07
N LEU A 553 -2.57 -18.56 28.38
CA LEU A 553 -2.20 -17.34 29.09
C LEU A 553 -0.83 -17.49 29.74
N GLY A 554 -0.05 -16.41 29.71
CA GLY A 554 1.11 -16.22 30.59
C GLY A 554 0.66 -16.02 32.05
N ASN A 555 0.59 -14.77 32.48
CA ASN A 555 -0.15 -14.37 33.69
C ASN A 555 -1.48 -13.73 33.28
N GLY A 556 -2.55 -14.09 33.98
CA GLY A 556 -3.89 -13.56 33.79
C GLY A 556 -4.45 -12.92 35.06
N LEU A 557 -4.93 -11.68 34.97
CA LEU A 557 -5.71 -11.03 36.02
C LEU A 557 -7.12 -10.72 35.50
N PHE A 558 -8.15 -11.19 36.19
CA PHE A 558 -9.54 -10.78 35.97
C PHE A 558 -9.93 -9.74 37.02
N GLU A 559 -10.13 -8.48 36.61
CA GLU A 559 -10.42 -7.40 37.55
C GLU A 559 -11.84 -7.50 38.13
N PRO A 560 -12.06 -7.07 39.39
CA PRO A 560 -13.40 -6.97 39.98
C PRO A 560 -14.39 -6.22 39.09
N GLY A 561 -15.62 -6.72 39.00
CA GLY A 561 -16.70 -6.10 38.21
C GLY A 561 -16.70 -6.45 36.72
N ASN A 562 -15.80 -7.34 36.27
CA ASN A 562 -15.77 -7.86 34.90
C ASN A 562 -16.13 -9.34 34.85
N THR A 563 -16.55 -9.81 33.68
CA THR A 563 -17.01 -11.19 33.47
C THR A 563 -16.03 -11.97 32.60
N LEU A 564 -15.68 -13.18 33.04
CA LEU A 564 -15.18 -14.25 32.19
C LEU A 564 -16.39 -15.08 31.72
N SER A 565 -16.67 -15.05 30.43
CA SER A 565 -17.81 -15.76 29.83
C SER A 565 -17.34 -17.04 29.16
N MET A 566 -17.71 -18.19 29.70
CA MET A 566 -17.34 -19.52 29.21
C MET A 566 -18.56 -20.25 28.61
N GLN A 567 -18.33 -21.06 27.59
CA GLN A 567 -19.35 -21.79 26.86
C GLN A 567 -19.10 -23.30 26.92
N ILE A 568 -20.18 -24.08 27.10
CA ILE A 568 -20.13 -25.54 27.14
C ILE A 568 -21.10 -26.10 26.08
N GLY A 569 -20.56 -26.88 25.13
CA GLY A 569 -21.31 -27.50 24.03
C GLY A 569 -21.08 -29.01 23.86
N GLY A 570 -20.34 -29.65 24.77
CA GLY A 570 -20.00 -31.08 24.75
C GLY A 570 -18.96 -31.42 25.82
N LEU A 571 -18.33 -32.61 25.74
CA LEU A 571 -17.44 -33.16 26.79
C LEU A 571 -15.94 -33.11 26.46
N ALA A 572 -15.57 -32.79 25.21
CA ALA A 572 -14.17 -32.71 24.82
C ALA A 572 -13.54 -31.37 25.21
N GLU A 573 -12.57 -31.41 26.10
CA GLU A 573 -11.81 -30.26 26.59
C GLU A 573 -11.13 -29.48 25.46
N GLY A 574 -11.26 -28.16 25.50
CA GLY A 574 -10.68 -27.26 24.51
C GLY A 574 -11.15 -27.54 23.09
N LEU A 575 -12.19 -28.36 22.88
CA LEU A 575 -12.75 -28.72 21.57
C LEU A 575 -14.28 -28.55 21.51
N GLN A 576 -14.97 -28.72 22.63
CA GLN A 576 -16.43 -28.60 22.72
C GLN A 576 -16.88 -27.66 23.83
N TYR A 577 -15.95 -27.19 24.66
CA TYR A 577 -16.16 -26.17 25.66
C TYR A 577 -14.89 -25.32 25.83
N ASP A 578 -15.06 -24.14 26.40
CA ASP A 578 -13.97 -23.20 26.63
C ASP A 578 -13.04 -23.68 27.73
N HIS A 579 -11.73 -23.56 27.50
CA HIS A 579 -10.70 -23.90 28.46
C HIS A 579 -9.59 -22.85 28.44
N LEU A 580 -9.14 -22.43 29.62
CA LEU A 580 -8.07 -21.45 29.81
C LEU A 580 -6.85 -22.12 30.45
N ASP A 581 -5.74 -22.19 29.73
CA ASP A 581 -4.48 -22.75 30.25
C ASP A 581 -3.54 -21.61 30.66
N VAL A 582 -3.40 -21.38 31.97
CA VAL A 582 -2.57 -20.32 32.52
C VAL A 582 -1.21 -20.86 32.98
N SER A 583 -0.21 -20.74 32.11
CA SER A 583 1.16 -21.17 32.40
C SER A 583 1.83 -20.47 33.60
N GLY A 584 1.25 -19.36 34.08
CA GLY A 584 1.75 -18.58 35.20
C GLY A 584 0.73 -18.39 36.32
N THR A 585 0.60 -17.14 36.79
CA THR A 585 -0.35 -16.79 37.86
C THR A 585 -1.70 -16.40 37.27
N LEU A 586 -2.76 -17.04 37.78
CA LEU A 586 -4.16 -16.68 37.57
C LEU A 586 -4.69 -15.95 38.80
N SER A 587 -5.03 -14.67 38.65
CA SER A 587 -5.67 -13.85 39.67
C SER A 587 -7.14 -13.65 39.33
N LEU A 588 -8.02 -14.22 40.14
CA LEU A 588 -9.46 -14.24 39.93
C LEU A 588 -10.16 -13.11 40.70
N GLY A 589 -11.12 -12.51 40.01
CA GLY A 589 -12.05 -11.51 40.51
C GLY A 589 -13.23 -11.41 39.55
N GLY A 590 -14.25 -10.65 39.94
CA GLY A 590 -15.41 -10.42 39.06
C GLY A 590 -16.35 -11.63 38.98
N GLU A 591 -16.86 -11.94 37.80
CA GLU A 591 -17.86 -12.98 37.56
C GLU A 591 -17.33 -14.08 36.64
N LEU A 592 -17.61 -15.35 36.97
CA LEU A 592 -17.60 -16.45 36.02
C LEU A 592 -19.03 -16.66 35.52
N ALA A 593 -19.27 -16.45 34.23
CA ALA A 593 -20.58 -16.72 33.61
C ALA A 593 -20.45 -17.88 32.62
N VAL A 594 -21.22 -18.95 32.86
CA VAL A 594 -21.23 -20.14 32.00
C VAL A 594 -22.53 -20.18 31.20
N SER A 595 -22.45 -20.57 29.93
CA SER A 595 -23.63 -20.77 29.07
C SER A 595 -23.55 -22.09 28.33
N LEU A 596 -24.71 -22.73 28.11
CA LEU A 596 -24.82 -23.91 27.27
C LEU A 596 -25.05 -23.50 25.82
N ILE A 597 -24.30 -24.10 24.90
CA ILE A 597 -24.42 -23.90 23.45
C ILE A 597 -24.74 -25.23 22.76
N ASN A 598 -25.05 -25.18 21.46
CA ASN A 598 -25.32 -26.36 20.63
C ASN A 598 -26.44 -27.29 21.14
N ASN A 599 -27.37 -26.76 21.95
CA ASN A 599 -28.40 -27.55 22.65
C ASN A 599 -27.82 -28.69 23.51
N PHE A 600 -26.59 -28.52 24.03
CA PHE A 600 -25.98 -29.50 24.91
C PHE A 600 -26.75 -29.56 26.25
N THR A 601 -27.05 -30.78 26.69
CA THR A 601 -27.71 -31.06 27.97
C THR A 601 -26.74 -31.88 28.83
N PRO A 602 -26.10 -31.25 29.84
CA PRO A 602 -25.21 -31.98 30.74
C PRO A 602 -25.93 -33.14 31.45
N GLN A 603 -25.18 -34.20 31.75
CA GLN A 603 -25.64 -35.41 32.43
C GLN A 603 -24.95 -35.56 33.80
N PRO A 604 -25.52 -36.33 34.75
CA PRO A 604 -24.83 -36.68 35.99
C PRO A 604 -23.43 -37.27 35.72
N GLY A 605 -22.43 -36.80 36.44
CA GLY A 605 -21.03 -37.23 36.32
C GLY A 605 -20.21 -36.49 35.27
N ASP A 606 -20.84 -35.68 34.39
CA ASP A 606 -20.11 -34.81 33.47
C ASP A 606 -19.21 -33.83 34.25
N SER A 607 -18.02 -33.56 33.74
CA SER A 607 -17.05 -32.64 34.34
C SER A 607 -16.36 -31.82 33.26
N PHE A 608 -16.16 -30.53 33.53
CA PHE A 608 -15.62 -29.55 32.60
C PHE A 608 -14.44 -28.84 33.25
N ASN A 609 -13.22 -29.10 32.75
CA ASN A 609 -12.03 -28.39 33.19
C ASN A 609 -11.96 -27.03 32.50
N LEU A 610 -12.38 -25.96 33.19
CA LEU A 610 -12.46 -24.63 32.58
C LEU A 610 -11.15 -23.84 32.70
N LEU A 611 -10.34 -24.13 33.72
CA LEU A 611 -9.21 -23.29 34.13
C LEU A 611 -8.04 -24.14 34.63
N ASP A 612 -6.90 -24.10 33.94
CA ASP A 612 -5.64 -24.63 34.44
C ASP A 612 -4.71 -23.47 34.87
N TRP A 613 -3.88 -23.69 35.88
CA TRP A 613 -2.91 -22.69 36.34
C TRP A 613 -1.68 -23.30 37.01
N THR A 614 -0.59 -22.53 37.07
CA THR A 614 0.53 -22.84 37.97
C THR A 614 0.30 -22.29 39.38
N ILE A 615 -0.20 -21.05 39.49
CA ILE A 615 -0.56 -20.43 40.77
C ILE A 615 -1.91 -19.74 40.61
N VAL A 616 -2.86 -19.99 41.52
CA VAL A 616 -4.13 -19.25 41.59
C VAL A 616 -4.16 -18.36 42.83
N SER A 617 -4.82 -17.22 42.69
CA SER A 617 -5.11 -16.27 43.78
C SER A 617 -6.48 -15.64 43.58
N GLY A 618 -7.15 -15.32 44.69
CA GLY A 618 -8.51 -14.76 44.63
C GLY A 618 -9.58 -15.79 44.27
N VAL A 619 -10.81 -15.30 44.11
CA VAL A 619 -12.00 -16.08 43.71
C VAL A 619 -12.87 -15.19 42.83
N PHE A 620 -13.77 -15.78 42.03
CA PHE A 620 -14.83 -15.00 41.44
C PHE A 620 -15.79 -14.51 42.55
N HIS A 621 -16.20 -13.25 42.49
CA HIS A 621 -17.21 -12.69 43.39
C HIS A 621 -18.61 -13.23 43.10
N THR A 622 -18.87 -13.58 41.84
CA THR A 622 -20.13 -14.13 41.37
C THR A 622 -19.86 -15.31 40.45
N ILE A 623 -20.64 -16.38 40.58
CA ILE A 623 -20.66 -17.49 39.61
C ILE A 623 -22.10 -17.57 39.08
N THR A 624 -22.26 -17.38 37.78
CA THR A 624 -23.54 -17.45 37.07
C THR A 624 -23.54 -18.68 36.19
N LEU A 625 -24.31 -19.70 36.58
CA LEU A 625 -24.38 -20.98 35.89
C LEU A 625 -25.76 -21.17 35.24
N PRO A 626 -25.87 -21.90 34.11
CA PRO A 626 -27.14 -22.18 33.46
C PRO A 626 -27.95 -23.16 34.31
N THR A 627 -29.27 -22.95 34.41
CA THR A 627 -30.17 -23.87 35.11
C THR A 627 -30.18 -25.25 34.44
N LEU A 628 -30.06 -26.31 35.25
CA LEU A 628 -30.19 -27.69 34.79
C LEU A 628 -31.51 -28.28 35.31
N SER A 629 -32.16 -29.12 34.51
CA SER A 629 -33.41 -29.79 34.91
C SER A 629 -33.12 -31.06 35.69
N GLY A 630 -33.43 -31.10 36.99
CA GLY A 630 -33.22 -32.27 37.86
C GLY A 630 -31.75 -32.56 38.21
N LEU A 631 -30.85 -31.63 37.87
CA LEU A 631 -29.41 -31.71 38.13
C LEU A 631 -28.93 -30.42 38.80
N VAL A 632 -27.76 -30.47 39.43
CA VAL A 632 -27.10 -29.32 40.02
C VAL A 632 -25.63 -29.24 39.59
N TRP A 633 -25.09 -28.03 39.56
CA TRP A 633 -23.66 -27.81 39.37
C TRP A 633 -22.91 -27.97 40.70
N ASP A 634 -21.75 -28.62 40.66
CA ASP A 634 -20.78 -28.69 41.76
C ASP A 634 -19.53 -27.90 41.37
N ASP A 635 -19.26 -26.83 42.11
CA ASP A 635 -18.10 -25.93 41.94
C ASP A 635 -17.01 -26.15 42.99
N SER A 636 -17.13 -27.20 43.83
CA SER A 636 -16.18 -27.48 44.92
C SER A 636 -14.74 -27.70 44.43
N GLN A 637 -14.56 -28.08 43.17
CA GLN A 637 -13.27 -28.29 42.52
C GLN A 637 -12.81 -27.09 41.68
N LEU A 638 -13.60 -26.02 41.55
CA LEU A 638 -13.32 -24.90 40.65
C LEU A 638 -12.01 -24.19 40.99
N TYR A 639 -11.70 -24.01 42.29
CA TYR A 639 -10.51 -23.26 42.74
C TYR A 639 -9.31 -24.15 43.08
N SER A 640 -9.46 -25.47 43.06
CA SER A 640 -8.36 -26.42 43.28
C SER A 640 -7.90 -27.10 42.00
N HIS A 641 -8.82 -27.33 41.06
CA HIS A 641 -8.58 -28.06 39.81
C HIS A 641 -9.21 -27.40 38.58
N GLY A 642 -9.92 -26.28 38.72
CA GLY A 642 -10.56 -25.60 37.58
C GLY A 642 -11.84 -26.24 37.08
N VAL A 643 -12.35 -27.25 37.79
CA VAL A 643 -13.43 -28.12 37.30
C VAL A 643 -14.78 -27.70 37.84
N LEU A 644 -15.77 -27.61 36.94
CA LEU A 644 -17.19 -27.70 37.27
C LEU A 644 -17.71 -29.10 36.94
N SER A 645 -18.44 -29.70 37.86
CA SER A 645 -19.06 -31.02 37.66
C SER A 645 -20.57 -30.94 37.74
N VAL A 646 -21.24 -31.94 37.20
CA VAL A 646 -22.71 -32.06 37.23
C VAL A 646 -23.08 -33.23 38.11
N LEU A 647 -23.89 -32.96 39.12
CA LEU A 647 -24.43 -33.96 40.02
C LEU A 647 -25.93 -34.10 39.79
N SER A 648 -26.46 -35.28 40.05
CA SER A 648 -27.89 -35.44 40.24
C SER A 648 -28.38 -34.59 41.41
N SER A 649 -29.58 -34.03 41.30
CA SER A 649 -30.17 -33.24 42.39
C SER A 649 -30.56 -34.14 43.57
N ALA A 650 -30.38 -33.67 44.80
CA ALA A 650 -30.92 -34.29 46.01
C ALA A 650 -32.24 -33.64 46.48
N ASP A 651 -32.84 -32.79 45.64
CA ASP A 651 -34.20 -32.28 45.78
C ASP A 651 -35.18 -33.38 45.34
N PHE A 652 -35.51 -34.28 46.26
CA PHE A 652 -36.32 -35.45 45.98
C PHE A 652 -37.81 -35.12 45.88
N ASN A 653 -38.25 -33.97 46.43
CA ASN A 653 -39.65 -33.57 46.39
C ASN A 653 -39.98 -32.64 45.19
N GLY A 654 -38.96 -32.13 44.50
CA GLY A 654 -39.05 -31.29 43.30
C GLY A 654 -39.46 -29.85 43.57
N ASP A 655 -39.29 -29.34 44.80
CA ASP A 655 -39.67 -27.97 45.19
C ASP A 655 -38.56 -26.93 44.94
N GLY A 656 -37.39 -27.39 44.50
CA GLY A 656 -36.23 -26.59 44.17
C GLY A 656 -35.30 -26.31 45.34
N ALA A 657 -35.63 -26.74 46.57
CA ALA A 657 -34.74 -26.68 47.73
C ALA A 657 -34.17 -28.07 48.04
N VAL A 658 -33.01 -28.11 48.68
CA VAL A 658 -32.51 -29.34 49.33
C VAL A 658 -32.50 -29.10 50.83
N ASP A 659 -33.51 -29.63 51.52
CA ASP A 659 -33.76 -29.35 52.93
C ASP A 659 -34.18 -30.59 53.77
N ALA A 660 -34.72 -30.36 54.96
CA ALA A 660 -35.13 -31.44 55.87
C ALA A 660 -36.27 -32.31 55.31
N THR A 661 -37.02 -31.82 54.32
CA THR A 661 -38.08 -32.54 53.60
C THR A 661 -37.47 -33.57 52.67
N ASP A 662 -36.40 -33.22 51.95
CA ASP A 662 -35.64 -34.17 51.13
C ASP A 662 -34.93 -35.22 51.99
N LEU A 663 -34.41 -34.81 53.15
CA LEU A 663 -33.89 -35.76 54.12
C LEU A 663 -34.95 -36.79 54.56
N ALA A 664 -36.21 -36.36 54.67
CA ALA A 664 -37.30 -37.26 55.02
C ALA A 664 -37.60 -38.24 53.88
N SER A 665 -37.53 -37.80 52.62
CA SER A 665 -37.62 -38.66 51.43
C SER A 665 -36.51 -39.70 51.43
N TRP A 666 -35.25 -39.30 51.61
CA TRP A 666 -34.12 -40.23 51.72
C TRP A 666 -34.28 -41.22 52.88
N LYS A 667 -34.63 -40.75 54.08
CA LYS A 667 -34.90 -41.63 55.23
C LYS A 667 -36.03 -42.63 54.97
N GLY A 668 -37.03 -42.23 54.18
CA GLY A 668 -38.17 -43.07 53.81
C GLY A 668 -37.80 -44.18 52.84
N GLY A 669 -36.84 -43.96 51.95
CA GLY A 669 -36.34 -44.96 51.01
C GLY A 669 -35.09 -45.72 51.47
N PHE A 670 -34.38 -45.27 52.50
CA PHE A 670 -33.12 -45.86 52.95
C PHE A 670 -33.17 -47.38 53.09
N GLY A 671 -32.30 -48.08 52.35
CA GLY A 671 -32.25 -49.54 52.27
C GLY A 671 -33.12 -50.16 51.16
N ALA A 672 -33.81 -49.35 50.35
CA ALA A 672 -34.42 -49.81 49.09
C ALA A 672 -33.33 -50.18 48.08
N SER A 673 -33.54 -51.24 47.29
CA SER A 673 -32.55 -51.73 46.33
C SER A 673 -33.19 -52.29 45.06
N GLY A 674 -32.66 -51.92 43.90
CA GLY A 674 -32.97 -52.51 42.58
C GLY A 674 -34.14 -51.87 41.83
N ASN A 675 -34.82 -50.88 42.42
CA ASN A 675 -35.92 -50.14 41.80
C ASN A 675 -36.24 -48.81 42.51
N ALA A 676 -35.31 -48.27 43.30
CA ALA A 676 -35.52 -46.96 43.91
C ALA A 676 -35.71 -45.90 42.81
N THR A 677 -36.58 -44.93 43.08
CA THR A 677 -36.75 -43.77 42.22
C THR A 677 -36.18 -42.54 42.91
N HIS A 678 -35.84 -41.52 42.12
CA HIS A 678 -35.35 -40.24 42.63
C HIS A 678 -36.19 -39.67 43.80
N THR A 679 -37.52 -39.66 43.69
CA THR A 679 -38.42 -39.19 44.77
C THR A 679 -38.43 -40.03 46.04
N GLN A 680 -37.85 -41.23 45.99
CA GLN A 680 -37.66 -42.13 47.13
C GLN A 680 -36.29 -41.95 47.79
N GLY A 681 -35.45 -41.05 47.30
CA GLY A 681 -34.14 -40.76 47.89
C GLY A 681 -32.94 -41.26 47.10
N ASP A 682 -33.13 -41.81 45.90
CA ASP A 682 -32.05 -42.25 45.00
C ASP A 682 -31.50 -41.03 44.25
N ALA A 683 -30.50 -40.38 44.84
CA ALA A 683 -29.87 -39.20 44.29
C ALA A 683 -28.94 -39.58 43.14
N ASP A 684 -28.10 -40.60 43.26
CA ASP A 684 -27.09 -40.88 42.23
C ASP A 684 -27.61 -41.68 41.02
N GLY A 685 -28.83 -42.20 41.11
CA GLY A 685 -29.56 -42.86 40.03
C GLY A 685 -29.17 -44.33 39.84
N ASP A 686 -28.48 -44.94 40.81
CA ASP A 686 -28.05 -46.33 40.75
C ASP A 686 -29.15 -47.35 41.11
N ARG A 687 -30.33 -46.85 41.49
CA ARG A 687 -31.56 -47.59 41.86
C ARG A 687 -31.53 -48.23 43.24
N ASP A 688 -30.64 -47.81 44.12
CA ASP A 688 -30.76 -48.03 45.54
C ASP A 688 -30.84 -46.70 46.32
N VAL A 689 -31.04 -46.78 47.64
CA VAL A 689 -31.05 -45.59 48.51
C VAL A 689 -30.15 -45.88 49.69
N ASP A 690 -28.94 -45.34 49.65
CA ASP A 690 -27.88 -45.71 50.56
C ASP A 690 -27.10 -44.50 51.10
N GLY A 691 -25.89 -44.74 51.62
CA GLY A 691 -25.05 -43.68 52.18
C GLY A 691 -24.51 -42.70 51.12
N VAL A 692 -24.45 -43.09 49.85
CA VAL A 692 -24.01 -42.24 48.74
C VAL A 692 -25.07 -41.18 48.45
N ASP A 693 -26.35 -41.53 48.46
CA ASP A 693 -27.43 -40.54 48.29
C ASP A 693 -27.55 -39.59 49.47
N PHE A 694 -27.33 -40.11 50.68
CA PHE A 694 -27.27 -39.27 51.87
C PHE A 694 -26.15 -38.24 51.76
N LEU A 695 -25.00 -38.66 51.23
CA LEU A 695 -23.87 -37.79 51.01
C LEU A 695 -24.19 -36.73 49.93
N ALA A 696 -24.94 -37.09 48.89
CA ALA A 696 -25.44 -36.14 47.89
C ALA A 696 -26.36 -35.08 48.53
N TRP A 697 -27.35 -35.51 49.32
CA TRP A 697 -28.19 -34.60 50.11
C TRP A 697 -27.36 -33.71 51.05
N GLN A 698 -26.41 -34.29 51.77
CA GLN A 698 -25.57 -33.54 52.71
C GLN A 698 -24.71 -32.48 52.01
N ARG A 699 -24.19 -32.78 50.81
CA ARG A 699 -23.40 -31.82 50.00
C ARG A 699 -24.26 -30.70 49.42
N GLN A 700 -25.51 -30.99 49.12
CA GLN A 700 -26.44 -30.04 48.50
C GLN A 700 -27.32 -29.31 49.53
N LEU A 701 -27.26 -29.69 50.80
CA LEU A 701 -28.07 -29.14 51.89
C LEU A 701 -27.97 -27.61 51.95
N GLY A 702 -29.14 -26.95 51.85
CA GLY A 702 -29.23 -25.49 51.82
C GLY A 702 -29.20 -24.90 50.41
N ALA A 703 -29.13 -25.72 49.36
CA ALA A 703 -29.49 -25.30 48.01
C ALA A 703 -30.92 -24.74 48.03
N ALA A 704 -31.09 -23.53 47.52
CA ALA A 704 -32.36 -22.83 47.49
C ALA A 704 -32.93 -22.84 46.06
N PRO A 705 -34.25 -22.74 45.88
CA PRO A 705 -34.84 -22.62 44.57
C PRO A 705 -34.23 -21.43 43.85
N SER A 706 -33.70 -21.69 42.65
CA SER A 706 -33.28 -20.64 41.73
C SER A 706 -34.47 -19.69 41.55
N VAL A 707 -34.44 -18.54 42.22
CA VAL A 707 -35.42 -17.48 41.98
C VAL A 707 -35.25 -17.09 40.53
N VAL A 708 -36.23 -17.48 39.71
CA VAL A 708 -36.42 -16.94 38.37
C VAL A 708 -36.60 -15.43 38.54
N SER A 709 -35.51 -14.68 38.42
CA SER A 709 -35.61 -13.36 37.82
C SER A 709 -36.04 -13.63 36.40
N ALA A 710 -37.35 -13.46 36.13
CA ALA A 710 -37.86 -13.41 34.78
C ALA A 710 -37.15 -12.26 34.07
N ASN A 711 -36.03 -12.57 33.43
CA ASN A 711 -35.49 -11.73 32.39
C ASN A 711 -36.37 -11.99 31.16
N THR A 712 -37.63 -11.55 31.22
CA THR A 712 -38.28 -11.12 30.00
C THR A 712 -37.30 -10.13 29.39
N PRO A 713 -36.79 -10.32 28.16
CA PRO A 713 -36.07 -9.25 27.51
C PRO A 713 -37.00 -8.05 27.61
N ILE A 714 -36.60 -7.01 28.36
CA ILE A 714 -37.28 -5.73 28.28
C ILE A 714 -37.20 -5.43 26.79
N PRO A 715 -38.32 -5.35 26.04
CA PRO A 715 -38.24 -4.85 24.69
C PRO A 715 -37.62 -3.47 24.85
N GLU A 716 -36.41 -3.30 24.34
CA GLU A 716 -35.86 -1.96 24.21
C GLU A 716 -36.98 -1.13 23.60
N PRO A 717 -37.34 0.04 24.16
CA PRO A 717 -38.25 0.91 23.45
C PRO A 717 -37.58 1.18 22.12
N ALA A 718 -38.10 0.58 21.04
CA ALA A 718 -37.55 0.74 19.71
C ALA A 718 -37.30 2.23 19.53
N THR A 719 -36.02 2.61 19.40
CA THR A 719 -35.58 4.00 19.26
C THR A 719 -36.27 4.66 18.06
N SER A 720 -36.85 3.86 17.15
CA SER A 720 -37.78 4.23 16.09
C SER A 720 -39.09 4.91 16.57
N SER A 721 -39.67 4.51 17.71
CA SER A 721 -40.97 5.03 18.18
C SER A 721 -40.87 6.41 18.84
N LEU A 722 -39.77 6.69 19.54
CA LEU A 722 -39.46 8.02 20.08
C LEU A 722 -39.01 9.01 19.00
N VAL A 723 -38.35 8.53 17.94
CA VAL A 723 -38.01 9.36 16.77
C VAL A 723 -39.24 9.69 15.92
N VAL A 724 -40.24 8.81 15.84
CA VAL A 724 -41.53 9.09 15.15
C VAL A 724 -42.40 10.06 15.96
N LEU A 725 -42.44 9.96 17.30
CA LEU A 725 -43.17 10.92 18.13
C LEU A 725 -42.48 12.30 18.21
N ALA A 726 -41.14 12.34 18.23
CA ALA A 726 -40.38 13.58 18.16
C ALA A 726 -40.48 14.27 16.78
N SER A 727 -40.50 13.51 15.68
CA SER A 727 -40.64 14.07 14.32
C SER A 727 -42.07 14.54 13.99
N VAL A 728 -43.10 13.96 14.61
CA VAL A 728 -44.49 14.48 14.54
C VAL A 728 -44.67 15.73 15.43
N GLY A 729 -44.00 15.79 16.59
CA GLY A 729 -43.98 16.97 17.46
C GLY A 729 -43.26 18.18 16.84
N ILE A 730 -42.09 17.97 16.24
CA ILE A 730 -41.29 19.03 15.59
C ILE A 730 -41.96 19.53 14.30
N ARG A 731 -42.66 18.66 13.53
CA ARG A 731 -43.45 19.10 12.36
C ARG A 731 -44.70 19.92 12.72
N ARG A 732 -45.31 19.72 13.90
CA ARG A 732 -46.45 20.53 14.37
C ARG A 732 -46.02 21.89 14.93
N ILE A 733 -44.85 21.98 15.58
CA ILE A 733 -44.27 23.25 16.06
C ILE A 733 -43.76 24.09 14.88
N GLY A 734 -43.12 23.48 13.88
CA GLY A 734 -42.67 24.18 12.66
C GLY A 734 -43.79 24.69 11.75
N ARG A 735 -44.97 24.06 11.75
CA ARG A 735 -46.15 24.54 11.00
C ARG A 735 -46.89 25.69 11.70
N ARG A 736 -46.89 25.73 13.04
CA ARG A 736 -47.45 26.86 13.81
C ARG A 736 -46.58 28.12 13.69
N LEU A 737 -45.25 27.97 13.76
CA LEU A 737 -44.32 29.09 13.60
C LEU A 737 -44.26 29.65 12.15
N ARG A 738 -44.57 28.85 11.12
CA ARG A 738 -44.72 29.35 9.74
C ARG A 738 -46.03 30.08 9.46
N GLN A 739 -47.08 29.83 10.24
CA GLN A 739 -48.35 30.56 10.09
C GLN A 739 -48.37 31.90 10.83
N GLU A 740 -47.56 32.06 11.89
CA GLU A 740 -47.43 33.33 12.61
C GLU A 740 -46.39 34.31 12.00
N LEU A 741 -45.53 33.85 11.09
CA LEU A 741 -44.54 34.69 10.38
C LEU A 741 -44.99 35.18 8.99
N VAL A 742 -46.21 34.87 8.56
CA VAL A 742 -46.80 35.33 7.28
C VAL A 742 -48.01 36.25 7.51
N GLY A 743 -48.26 36.64 8.77
CA GLY A 743 -49.40 37.48 9.17
C GLY A 743 -49.07 38.67 10.07
N ALA A 744 -47.83 39.17 10.05
CA ALA A 744 -47.42 40.41 10.72
C ALA A 744 -46.62 41.29 9.77
#